data_AF-C4V251-F1
#
_entry.id   AF-C4V251-F1
#
_cell.length_a   1.000
_cell.length_b   1.000
_cell.length_c   1.000
_cell.angle_alpha   90.00
_cell.angle_beta   90.00
_cell.angle_gamma   90.00
#
_symmetry.space_group_name_H-M   'P 1'
#
loop_
_entity.id
_entity.type
_entity.pdbx_description
1 polymer ?
#
loop_
_entity_poly.entity_id
_entity_poly.type
_entity_poly.pdbx_seq_one_letter_code
_entity_poly.pdbx_strand_id
1 'polypeptide(L)'
;MSDNFSIFWRNNERASALFYDLLARAERGAYDDDFLAQLAAYREAEPTSERADIFAAKYLLHHGDAENAAVCAERAYRKRPVNYEVWLLLADLYARLNRPIDALIMQGYAYGLYGAPQFSFHLDEDQLREGLGRLSIALGMGKGAPLAKVRAVIRGQGLQFSTDLFIGEPLPLTMPPHYSRFWAASYTDYYLSDQGIMLDHNRHTDAFSTYGYRAASFQLQQAEEVRGPSEIQIPAETTAIVPIAGTSHLQKLTITNAGASHPLYLGKWAFSLFRLEGSAHITPADDRPYAIGTPIPLGHSPARRKLVLNILVDGLSWGVIRACFAECMPNTARFFARGTIFDQHFSVSEFTYPSLPTIETGRYPAHTQVFNENDSHELPLDIKTLSESMADLGYYTAAPLGAADCIYSGAMRGYRTLNVTPWTQPSADMAERTIRQIEAFNETDQFLYLHTADVHPWNPKGFKFYPATETHLPLTQRVFEVDENVTGVHLAQLPVYQDHFWRSLSCVDRHLGYLFSYIEAHFDERDILVSLYSDHGNSVFTMPVKGSVDVIAENATHAVWMMRGAGVPEGHIVSELTSSADLYPTLGTLCTFPVAEDIDGNLPAVFGGKERDAVYSMSMFPGQTYKLAVRTHDHALRLETQEKVDEDGTVDFADARVGIYPRGHELDENYVVDSAELRAFFCPRARDFVREIANNGEFWPAMRAARPTWFGGQP
;
A
#
# COMPACT_ATOMS: atom_id res chain seq x y z
N MET A 1 10.47 -30.59 -20.82
CA MET A 1 9.39 -30.96 -19.87
C MET A 1 8.51 -32.00 -20.54
N SER A 2 7.87 -32.92 -19.82
CA SER A 2 6.84 -33.77 -20.42
C SER A 2 5.60 -32.94 -20.71
N ASP A 3 4.99 -33.11 -21.88
CA ASP A 3 3.84 -32.30 -22.36
C ASP A 3 2.55 -32.52 -21.54
N ASN A 4 2.57 -33.41 -20.54
CA ASN A 4 1.40 -33.78 -19.74
C ASN A 4 1.22 -32.97 -18.44
N PHE A 5 2.15 -32.05 -18.13
CA PHE A 5 2.14 -31.18 -16.94
C PHE A 5 1.97 -31.93 -15.60
N SER A 6 2.40 -33.20 -15.51
CA SER A 6 2.25 -34.01 -14.29
C SER A 6 3.16 -33.56 -13.14
N ILE A 7 4.15 -32.70 -13.42
CA ILE A 7 4.99 -32.04 -12.43
C ILE A 7 4.81 -30.54 -12.62
N PHE A 8 4.40 -29.84 -11.57
CA PHE A 8 4.12 -28.40 -11.64
C PHE A 8 5.39 -27.59 -11.89
N TRP A 9 6.47 -27.78 -11.14
CA TRP A 9 7.70 -27.01 -11.32
C TRP A 9 8.90 -27.95 -11.34
N ARG A 10 9.90 -27.66 -12.18
CA ARG A 10 11.18 -28.37 -12.18
C ARG A 10 12.29 -27.34 -12.20
N ASN A 11 13.15 -27.38 -11.20
CA ASN A 11 14.26 -26.48 -11.09
C ASN A 11 15.23 -26.69 -12.27
N ASN A 12 15.79 -25.58 -12.73
CA ASN A 12 16.86 -25.57 -13.70
C ASN A 12 18.18 -25.88 -12.98
N GLU A 13 18.53 -27.17 -12.90
CA GLU A 13 19.76 -27.64 -12.24
C GLU A 13 21.03 -26.98 -12.80
N ARG A 14 21.05 -26.65 -14.10
CA ARG A 14 22.17 -25.93 -14.73
C ARG A 14 22.27 -24.51 -14.18
N ALA A 15 21.17 -23.77 -14.13
CA ALA A 15 21.17 -22.40 -13.56
C ALA A 15 21.62 -22.40 -12.10
N SER A 16 21.08 -23.32 -11.30
CA SER A 16 21.43 -23.47 -9.89
C SER A 16 22.92 -23.77 -9.71
N ALA A 17 23.49 -24.71 -10.49
CA ALA A 17 24.92 -25.01 -10.44
C ALA A 17 25.79 -23.81 -10.85
N LEU A 18 25.39 -23.05 -11.87
CA LEU A 18 26.08 -21.84 -12.32
C LEU A 18 26.04 -20.74 -11.25
N PHE A 19 24.89 -20.55 -10.59
CA PHE A 19 24.74 -19.61 -9.48
C PHE A 19 25.71 -19.93 -8.33
N TYR A 20 25.77 -21.19 -7.89
CA TYR A 20 26.65 -21.58 -6.79
C TYR A 20 28.14 -21.56 -7.17
N ASP A 21 28.51 -21.83 -8.44
CA ASP A 21 29.89 -21.62 -8.91
C ASP A 21 30.29 -20.14 -8.89
N LEU A 22 29.41 -19.25 -9.38
CA LEU A 22 29.61 -17.80 -9.32
C LEU A 22 29.73 -17.29 -7.88
N LEU A 23 28.85 -17.78 -6.98
CA LEU A 23 28.90 -17.46 -5.55
C LEU A 23 30.26 -17.87 -4.94
N ALA A 24 30.69 -19.11 -5.16
CA ALA A 24 31.95 -19.62 -4.62
C ALA A 24 33.18 -18.87 -5.18
N ARG A 25 33.13 -18.41 -6.44
CA ARG A 25 34.18 -17.56 -7.02
C ARG A 25 34.18 -16.17 -6.40
N ALA A 26 33.02 -15.54 -6.26
CA ALA A 26 32.86 -14.23 -5.66
C ALA A 26 33.38 -14.21 -4.20
N GLU A 27 33.07 -15.25 -3.42
CA GLU A 27 33.56 -15.42 -2.04
C GLU A 27 35.09 -15.54 -1.95
N ARG A 28 35.74 -16.10 -2.97
CA ARG A 28 37.21 -16.17 -3.07
C ARG A 28 37.84 -14.92 -3.70
N GLY A 29 37.03 -13.95 -4.12
CA GLY A 29 37.51 -12.76 -4.85
C GLY A 29 38.03 -13.06 -6.26
N ALA A 30 37.63 -14.18 -6.87
CA ALA A 30 38.09 -14.62 -8.19
C ALA A 30 37.20 -14.03 -9.30
N TYR A 31 37.50 -12.80 -9.72
CA TYR A 31 36.79 -12.06 -10.77
C TYR A 31 37.62 -12.01 -12.06
N ASP A 32 37.87 -13.16 -12.66
CA ASP A 32 38.68 -13.35 -13.88
C ASP A 32 37.81 -13.64 -15.12
N ASP A 33 38.45 -14.00 -16.25
CA ASP A 33 37.74 -14.33 -17.50
C ASP A 33 36.83 -15.57 -17.34
N ASP A 34 37.19 -16.51 -16.46
CA ASP A 34 36.34 -17.66 -16.15
C ASP A 34 35.07 -17.23 -15.41
N PHE A 35 35.16 -16.26 -14.48
CA PHE A 35 33.98 -15.66 -13.84
C PHE A 35 33.04 -15.06 -14.88
N LEU A 36 33.56 -14.29 -15.85
CA LEU A 36 32.75 -13.72 -16.92
C LEU A 36 32.09 -14.79 -17.80
N ALA A 37 32.81 -15.86 -18.13
CA ALA A 37 32.27 -16.97 -18.91
C ALA A 37 31.09 -17.65 -18.17
N GLN A 38 31.23 -17.88 -16.86
CA GLN A 38 30.16 -18.45 -16.03
C GLN A 38 28.98 -17.49 -15.88
N LEU A 39 29.24 -16.20 -15.72
CA LEU A 39 28.20 -15.17 -15.65
C LEU A 39 27.41 -15.09 -16.96
N ALA A 40 28.09 -15.15 -18.11
CA ALA A 40 27.43 -15.20 -19.41
C ALA A 40 26.56 -16.46 -19.55
N ALA A 41 27.06 -17.62 -19.12
CA ALA A 41 26.28 -18.86 -19.13
C ALA A 41 25.08 -18.81 -18.18
N TYR A 42 25.20 -18.16 -17.01
CA TYR A 42 24.08 -17.96 -16.09
C TYR A 42 23.02 -17.02 -16.68
N ARG A 43 23.45 -15.90 -17.29
CA ARG A 43 22.55 -14.99 -18.01
C ARG A 43 21.81 -15.65 -19.16
N GLU A 44 22.44 -16.61 -19.84
CA GLU A 44 21.76 -17.40 -20.87
C GLU A 44 20.73 -18.36 -20.26
N ALA A 45 21.03 -18.96 -19.11
CA ALA A 45 20.15 -19.89 -18.43
C ALA A 45 18.95 -19.21 -17.73
N GLU A 46 19.16 -18.02 -17.17
CA GLU A 46 18.18 -17.23 -16.40
C GLU A 46 18.22 -15.74 -16.82
N PRO A 47 17.78 -15.41 -18.05
CA PRO A 47 17.96 -14.07 -18.62
C PRO A 47 17.22 -12.95 -17.90
N THR A 48 16.18 -13.29 -17.15
CA THR A 48 15.36 -12.34 -16.39
C THR A 48 15.81 -12.21 -14.94
N SER A 49 16.73 -13.03 -14.44
CA SER A 49 17.16 -13.00 -13.04
C SER A 49 17.98 -11.75 -12.71
N GLU A 50 17.63 -11.08 -11.62
CA GLU A 50 18.39 -10.00 -11.01
C GLU A 50 19.76 -10.45 -10.48
N ARG A 51 19.92 -11.75 -10.15
CA ARG A 51 21.16 -12.31 -9.58
C ARG A 51 22.34 -12.14 -10.54
N ALA A 52 22.07 -12.21 -11.84
CA ALA A 52 23.06 -11.96 -12.87
C ALA A 52 23.55 -10.49 -12.90
N ASP A 53 22.70 -9.54 -12.52
CA ASP A 53 23.09 -8.14 -12.38
C ASP A 53 23.88 -7.91 -11.09
N ILE A 54 23.53 -8.60 -10.00
CA ILE A 54 24.31 -8.59 -8.75
C ILE A 54 25.75 -9.09 -9.00
N PHE A 55 25.92 -10.24 -9.66
CA PHE A 55 27.25 -10.77 -9.98
C PHE A 55 28.04 -9.87 -10.95
N ALA A 56 27.37 -9.28 -11.95
CA ALA A 56 28.00 -8.32 -12.85
C ALA A 56 28.51 -7.07 -12.10
N ALA A 57 27.69 -6.53 -11.19
CA ALA A 57 28.08 -5.40 -10.36
C ALA A 57 29.26 -5.74 -9.44
N LYS A 58 29.27 -6.93 -8.83
CA LYS A 58 30.42 -7.41 -8.03
C LYS A 58 31.71 -7.51 -8.86
N TYR A 59 31.64 -8.03 -10.08
CA TYR A 59 32.78 -8.08 -11.01
C TYR A 59 33.29 -6.68 -11.38
N LEU A 60 32.41 -5.79 -11.83
CA LEU A 60 32.77 -4.43 -12.25
C LEU A 60 33.39 -3.63 -11.10
N LEU A 61 32.80 -3.74 -9.90
CA LEU A 61 33.32 -3.10 -8.69
C LEU A 61 34.73 -3.60 -8.33
N HIS A 62 35.01 -4.90 -8.46
CA HIS A 62 36.35 -5.45 -8.24
C HIS A 62 37.39 -4.83 -9.17
N HIS A 63 37.02 -4.56 -10.42
CA HIS A 63 37.88 -3.93 -11.43
C HIS A 63 37.87 -2.39 -11.40
N GLY A 64 37.26 -1.79 -10.37
CA GLY A 64 37.27 -0.34 -10.15
C GLY A 64 36.26 0.45 -10.98
N ASP A 65 35.34 -0.22 -11.68
CA ASP A 65 34.29 0.43 -12.49
C ASP A 65 33.00 0.62 -11.68
N ALA A 66 33.05 1.56 -10.74
CA ALA A 66 31.94 1.83 -9.82
C ALA A 66 30.69 2.36 -10.55
N GLU A 67 30.86 3.12 -11.64
CA GLU A 67 29.74 3.70 -12.41
C GLU A 67 28.92 2.60 -13.09
N ASN A 68 29.56 1.70 -13.85
CA ASN A 68 28.82 0.62 -14.50
C ASN A 68 28.35 -0.47 -13.51
N ALA A 69 29.08 -0.65 -12.40
CA ALA A 69 28.62 -1.51 -11.31
C ALA A 69 27.31 -0.99 -10.70
N ALA A 70 27.20 0.33 -10.47
CA ALA A 70 25.97 0.96 -9.98
C ALA A 70 24.80 0.75 -10.94
N VAL A 71 25.01 0.89 -12.25
CA VAL A 71 23.94 0.60 -13.24
C VAL A 71 23.44 -0.84 -13.13
N CYS A 72 24.33 -1.82 -13.01
CA CYS A 72 23.94 -3.22 -12.82
C CYS A 72 23.18 -3.41 -11.49
N ALA A 73 23.71 -2.89 -10.38
CA ALA A 73 23.09 -3.02 -9.06
C ALA A 73 21.72 -2.30 -8.97
N GLU A 74 21.56 -1.15 -9.61
CA GLU A 74 20.29 -0.43 -9.70
C GLU A 74 19.26 -1.19 -10.55
N ARG A 75 19.68 -1.89 -11.62
CA ARG A 75 18.78 -2.81 -12.35
C ARG A 75 18.33 -3.98 -11.47
N ALA A 76 19.23 -4.54 -10.66
CA ALA A 76 18.86 -5.59 -9.71
C ALA A 76 17.87 -5.06 -8.66
N TYR A 77 18.14 -3.88 -8.10
CA TYR A 77 17.27 -3.21 -7.12
C TYR A 77 15.88 -2.91 -7.66
N ARG A 78 15.76 -2.46 -8.92
CA ARG A 78 14.45 -2.25 -9.56
C ARG A 78 13.59 -3.51 -9.60
N LYS A 79 14.19 -4.70 -9.69
CA LYS A 79 13.47 -5.98 -9.68
C LYS A 79 13.24 -6.49 -8.26
N ARG A 80 14.25 -6.40 -7.39
CA ARG A 80 14.22 -6.89 -6.02
C ARG A 80 14.72 -5.79 -5.07
N PRO A 81 13.84 -4.83 -4.72
CA PRO A 81 14.19 -3.73 -3.83
C PRO A 81 14.29 -4.17 -2.38
N VAL A 82 13.85 -5.39 -2.03
CA VAL A 82 13.93 -5.98 -0.69
C VAL A 82 15.00 -7.07 -0.60
N ASN A 83 16.20 -6.82 -1.15
CA ASN A 83 17.28 -7.82 -1.20
C ASN A 83 18.56 -7.34 -0.50
N TYR A 84 19.05 -8.12 0.47
CA TYR A 84 20.18 -7.75 1.32
C TYR A 84 21.48 -7.52 0.54
N GLU A 85 21.78 -8.40 -0.41
CA GLU A 85 23.01 -8.31 -1.21
C GLU A 85 23.00 -7.08 -2.12
N VAL A 86 21.82 -6.75 -2.66
CA VAL A 86 21.64 -5.54 -3.46
C VAL A 86 21.86 -4.29 -2.61
N TRP A 87 21.29 -4.23 -1.40
CA TRP A 87 21.47 -3.09 -0.51
C TRP A 87 22.93 -2.89 -0.08
N LEU A 88 23.63 -3.95 0.30
CA LEU A 88 25.06 -3.85 0.65
C LEU A 88 25.90 -3.34 -0.52
N LEU A 89 25.62 -3.86 -1.71
CA LEU A 89 26.33 -3.48 -2.92
C LEU A 89 26.06 -2.02 -3.31
N LEU A 90 24.80 -1.59 -3.30
CA LEU A 90 24.43 -0.21 -3.57
C LEU A 90 24.95 0.75 -2.50
N ALA A 91 24.98 0.35 -1.23
CA ALA A 91 25.57 1.18 -0.18
C ALA A 91 27.05 1.50 -0.45
N ASP A 92 27.87 0.51 -0.82
CA ASP A 92 29.28 0.73 -1.17
C ASP A 92 29.41 1.58 -2.45
N LEU A 93 28.65 1.24 -3.49
CA LEU A 93 28.69 1.93 -4.77
C LEU A 93 28.29 3.40 -4.64
N TYR A 94 27.19 3.70 -3.96
CA TYR A 94 26.75 5.07 -3.72
C TYR A 94 27.73 5.87 -2.87
N ALA A 95 28.38 5.24 -1.88
CA ALA A 95 29.44 5.90 -1.12
C ALA A 95 30.63 6.30 -2.01
N ARG A 96 31.07 5.40 -2.92
CA ARG A 96 32.16 5.69 -3.87
C ARG A 96 31.79 6.73 -4.91
N LEU A 97 30.52 6.80 -5.30
CA LEU A 97 29.97 7.76 -6.24
C LEU A 97 29.54 9.08 -5.60
N ASN A 98 29.91 9.32 -4.33
CA ASN A 98 29.58 10.54 -3.58
C ASN A 98 28.06 10.82 -3.50
N ARG A 99 27.27 9.76 -3.27
CA ARG A 99 25.82 9.78 -3.02
C ARG A 99 25.54 9.32 -1.57
N PRO A 100 25.97 10.08 -0.55
CA PRO A 100 26.04 9.58 0.83
C PRO A 100 24.66 9.34 1.47
N ILE A 101 23.62 10.10 1.08
CA ILE A 101 22.25 9.88 1.57
C ILE A 101 21.69 8.57 0.99
N ASP A 102 21.87 8.32 -0.31
CA ASP A 102 21.40 7.07 -0.94
C ASP A 102 22.12 5.86 -0.34
N ALA A 103 23.43 5.97 -0.09
CA ALA A 103 24.19 4.95 0.61
C ALA A 103 23.63 4.67 2.02
N LEU A 104 23.29 5.74 2.76
CA LEU A 104 22.72 5.65 4.10
C LEU A 104 21.32 5.00 4.10
N ILE A 105 20.50 5.28 3.09
CA ILE A 105 19.18 4.64 2.93
C ILE A 105 19.35 3.13 2.74
N MET A 106 20.26 2.69 1.85
CA MET A 106 20.53 1.27 1.63
C MET A 106 21.06 0.58 2.89
N GLN A 107 21.95 1.24 3.64
CA GLN A 107 22.37 0.75 4.97
C GLN A 107 21.19 0.65 5.95
N GLY A 108 20.27 1.63 5.89
CA GLY A 108 19.05 1.67 6.70
C GLY A 108 18.15 0.46 6.47
N TYR A 109 17.81 0.15 5.21
CA TYR A 109 17.01 -1.02 4.87
C TYR A 109 17.68 -2.33 5.32
N ALA A 110 18.98 -2.47 5.02
CA ALA A 110 19.77 -3.62 5.43
C ALA A 110 19.78 -3.80 6.95
N TYR A 111 20.03 -2.73 7.72
CA TYR A 111 20.04 -2.80 9.17
C TYR A 111 18.65 -3.02 9.77
N GLY A 112 17.62 -2.37 9.22
CA GLY A 112 16.23 -2.50 9.69
C GLY A 112 15.76 -3.95 9.66
N LEU A 113 16.08 -4.67 8.58
CA LEU A 113 15.62 -6.05 8.39
C LEU A 113 16.63 -7.10 8.90
N TYR A 114 17.93 -6.84 8.84
CA TYR A 114 18.99 -7.84 9.14
C TYR A 114 19.88 -7.48 10.35
N GLY A 115 19.73 -6.30 10.95
CA GLY A 115 20.54 -5.84 12.09
C GLY A 115 22.01 -5.50 11.75
N ALA A 116 22.36 -5.48 10.45
CA ALA A 116 23.69 -5.18 9.94
C ALA A 116 23.58 -4.57 8.53
N PRO A 117 24.57 -3.79 8.04
CA PRO A 117 25.84 -3.45 8.69
C PRO A 117 25.69 -2.31 9.71
N GLN A 118 26.70 -2.09 10.53
CA GLN A 118 26.76 -0.89 11.36
C GLN A 118 26.93 0.36 10.50
N PHE A 119 26.30 1.45 10.90
CA PHE A 119 26.30 2.69 10.13
C PHE A 119 27.66 3.36 10.09
N SER A 120 28.08 3.75 8.88
CA SER A 120 29.21 4.63 8.67
C SER A 120 28.86 5.59 7.55
N PHE A 121 28.77 6.88 7.88
CA PHE A 121 28.44 7.94 6.94
C PHE A 121 29.14 9.24 7.32
N HIS A 122 29.40 10.05 6.31
CA HIS A 122 29.82 11.43 6.46
C HIS A 122 28.81 12.28 5.67
N LEU A 123 28.08 13.11 6.40
CA LEU A 123 27.11 14.06 5.85
C LEU A 123 27.51 15.44 6.34
N ASP A 124 27.42 16.43 5.45
CA ASP A 124 27.51 17.83 5.88
C ASP A 124 26.25 18.25 6.68
N GLU A 125 26.26 19.47 7.21
CA GLU A 125 25.18 19.97 8.08
C GLU A 125 23.82 20.01 7.36
N ASP A 126 23.81 20.38 6.07
CA ASP A 126 22.59 20.47 5.26
C ASP A 126 22.03 19.07 4.95
N GLN A 127 22.92 18.13 4.63
CA GLN A 127 22.58 16.74 4.36
C GLN A 127 22.15 15.97 5.61
N LEU A 128 22.61 16.37 6.80
CA LEU A 128 22.41 15.58 8.02
C LEU A 128 20.92 15.47 8.37
N ARG A 129 20.15 16.56 8.30
CA ARG A 129 18.71 16.53 8.60
C ARG A 129 17.96 15.60 7.64
N GLU A 130 18.24 15.73 6.35
CA GLU A 130 17.65 14.90 5.31
C GLU A 130 18.04 13.43 5.49
N GLY A 131 19.34 13.14 5.62
CA GLY A 131 19.87 11.79 5.77
C GLY A 131 19.32 11.07 6.99
N LEU A 132 19.21 11.74 8.15
CA LEU A 132 18.59 11.15 9.35
C LEU A 132 17.09 10.91 9.18
N GLY A 133 16.38 11.82 8.50
CA GLY A 133 14.96 11.62 8.18
C GLY A 133 14.76 10.40 7.29
N ARG A 134 15.52 10.31 6.19
CA ARG A 134 15.51 9.18 5.26
C ARG A 134 15.89 7.86 5.91
N LEU A 135 16.94 7.86 6.74
CA LEU A 135 17.35 6.70 7.53
C LEU A 135 16.24 6.24 8.48
N SER A 136 15.51 7.18 9.11
CA SER A 136 14.41 6.83 10.02
C SER A 136 13.26 6.11 9.32
N ILE A 137 13.00 6.43 8.04
CA ILE A 137 12.03 5.70 7.23
C ILE A 137 12.57 4.33 6.87
N ALA A 138 13.80 4.27 6.36
CA ALA A 138 14.43 3.01 5.93
C ALA A 138 14.62 1.99 7.05
N LEU A 139 14.82 2.44 8.29
CA LEU A 139 14.85 1.61 9.50
C LEU A 139 13.48 1.14 9.97
N GLY A 140 12.43 1.83 9.54
CA GLY A 140 11.06 1.64 9.99
C GLY A 140 10.32 0.58 9.18
N MET A 141 9.13 0.26 9.67
CA MET A 141 8.15 -0.57 8.98
C MET A 141 7.35 0.29 7.99
N GLY A 142 6.92 -0.30 6.87
CA GLY A 142 6.25 0.44 5.80
C GLY A 142 4.80 0.84 6.09
N LYS A 143 4.29 0.55 7.29
CA LYS A 143 2.97 0.93 7.78
C LYS A 143 3.03 1.90 8.96
N GLY A 144 1.93 2.63 9.15
CA GLY A 144 1.72 3.46 10.32
C GLY A 144 2.34 4.87 10.20
N ALA A 145 2.28 5.50 9.02
CA ALA A 145 2.67 6.90 8.95
C ALA A 145 1.75 7.80 9.83
N PRO A 146 2.25 8.89 10.44
CA PRO A 146 3.64 9.37 10.42
C PRO A 146 4.48 8.88 11.61
N LEU A 147 4.18 7.72 12.21
CA LEU A 147 4.97 7.13 13.29
C LEU A 147 6.34 6.66 12.79
N ALA A 148 7.38 7.01 13.53
CA ALA A 148 8.74 6.52 13.35
C ALA A 148 9.16 5.77 14.61
N LYS A 149 8.92 4.46 14.66
CA LYS A 149 9.30 3.63 15.82
C LYS A 149 10.81 3.65 16.09
N VAL A 150 11.61 3.86 15.04
CA VAL A 150 13.08 3.90 15.08
C VAL A 150 13.55 5.20 14.43
N ARG A 151 13.32 6.35 15.08
CA ARG A 151 13.80 7.66 14.62
C ARG A 151 15.30 7.77 14.87
N ALA A 152 16.06 7.97 13.80
CA ALA A 152 17.49 8.25 13.83
C ALA A 152 17.76 9.71 14.25
N VAL A 153 18.59 9.88 15.28
CA VAL A 153 18.98 11.19 15.81
C VAL A 153 20.46 11.19 16.19
N ILE A 154 21.16 12.31 15.96
CA ILE A 154 22.51 12.52 16.46
C ILE A 154 22.43 13.19 17.84
N ARG A 155 23.04 12.58 18.86
CA ARG A 155 23.22 13.15 20.20
C ARG A 155 24.71 13.18 20.56
N GLY A 156 25.06 13.68 21.75
CA GLY A 156 26.46 13.82 22.18
C GLY A 156 27.28 12.52 22.20
N GLN A 157 26.64 11.35 22.14
CA GLN A 157 27.29 10.03 22.05
C GLN A 157 27.27 9.43 20.63
N GLY A 158 26.85 10.17 19.61
CA GLY A 158 26.71 9.71 18.22
C GLY A 158 25.27 9.42 17.81
N LEU A 159 25.11 8.56 16.80
CA LEU A 159 23.82 8.11 16.29
C LEU A 159 23.07 7.29 17.35
N GLN A 160 21.81 7.64 17.58
CA GLN A 160 20.90 6.95 18.49
C GLN A 160 19.54 6.78 17.83
N PHE A 161 18.75 5.84 18.34
CA PHE A 161 17.39 5.57 17.91
C PHE A 161 16.41 5.80 19.06
N SER A 162 15.28 6.43 18.75
CA SER A 162 14.17 6.61 19.69
C SER A 162 12.83 6.54 18.96
N THR A 163 11.76 6.18 19.66
CA THR A 163 10.40 6.29 19.11
C THR A 163 10.01 7.75 18.95
N ASP A 164 9.36 8.10 17.84
CA ASP A 164 8.91 9.47 17.57
C ASP A 164 7.78 9.53 16.51
N LEU A 165 7.25 10.72 16.27
CA LEU A 165 6.41 11.07 15.12
C LEU A 165 7.15 12.06 14.20
N PHE A 166 7.00 11.90 12.89
CA PHE A 166 7.11 13.05 12.00
C PHE A 166 5.85 13.92 12.22
N ILE A 167 5.97 15.00 12.98
CA ILE A 167 4.86 15.91 13.27
C ILE A 167 5.39 17.33 13.37
N GLY A 168 4.74 18.27 12.68
CA GLY A 168 5.23 19.63 12.57
C GLY A 168 6.44 19.77 11.63
N GLU A 169 6.65 18.80 10.75
CA GLU A 169 7.80 18.68 9.85
C GLU A 169 7.40 17.91 8.57
N PRO A 170 8.15 18.05 7.46
CA PRO A 170 7.93 17.25 6.27
C PRO A 170 8.30 15.79 6.48
N LEU A 171 7.47 14.88 5.97
CA LEU A 171 7.76 13.47 5.83
C LEU A 171 8.82 13.30 4.73
N PRO A 172 9.98 12.66 5.01
CA PRO A 172 11.11 12.61 4.09
C PRO A 172 10.89 11.50 3.05
N LEU A 173 9.84 11.66 2.24
CA LEU A 173 9.55 10.81 1.09
C LEU A 173 10.14 11.40 -0.20
N THR A 174 10.36 10.53 -1.18
CA THR A 174 10.75 10.89 -2.53
C THR A 174 9.48 11.29 -3.28
N MET A 175 9.39 12.56 -3.63
CA MET A 175 8.24 13.12 -4.34
C MET A 175 8.62 13.43 -5.79
N PRO A 176 7.69 13.39 -6.75
CA PRO A 176 7.96 13.85 -8.11
C PRO A 176 8.38 15.34 -8.14
N PRO A 177 9.14 15.81 -9.14
CA PRO A 177 9.75 17.16 -9.19
C PRO A 177 8.83 18.40 -9.08
N HIS A 178 7.50 18.22 -8.98
CA HIS A 178 6.49 19.29 -8.88
C HIS A 178 5.57 19.15 -7.66
N TYR A 179 5.92 18.25 -6.76
CA TYR A 179 5.15 17.93 -5.57
C TYR A 179 5.94 18.36 -4.33
N SER A 180 5.30 19.13 -3.46
CA SER A 180 5.82 19.35 -2.11
C SER A 180 5.68 18.06 -1.30
N ARG A 181 6.59 17.84 -0.34
CA ARG A 181 6.44 16.74 0.62
C ARG A 181 5.20 16.92 1.47
N PHE A 182 4.70 15.81 1.99
CA PHE A 182 3.68 15.85 3.02
C PHE A 182 4.26 16.44 4.30
N TRP A 183 3.73 17.58 4.73
CA TRP A 183 3.96 18.11 6.07
C TRP A 183 2.93 17.51 7.02
N ALA A 184 3.41 16.82 8.05
CA ALA A 184 2.57 16.07 8.96
C ALA A 184 2.01 16.98 10.06
N ALA A 185 0.69 16.98 10.20
CA ALA A 185 -0.08 17.75 11.16
C ALA A 185 -1.05 16.85 11.94
N SER A 186 -1.61 17.38 13.02
CA SER A 186 -2.83 16.82 13.62
C SER A 186 -4.05 17.19 12.78
N TYR A 187 -4.92 16.22 12.54
CA TYR A 187 -6.25 16.48 12.02
C TYR A 187 -7.18 16.83 13.20
N THR A 188 -7.83 18.00 13.16
CA THR A 188 -8.76 18.43 14.20
C THR A 188 -9.90 19.26 13.60
N ASP A 189 -11.12 18.98 14.05
CA ASP A 189 -12.32 19.80 13.80
C ASP A 189 -12.66 20.69 15.02
N TYR A 190 -11.71 20.85 15.94
CA TYR A 190 -11.88 21.53 17.23
C TYR A 190 -10.79 22.59 17.46
N TYR A 191 -10.40 22.87 18.72
CA TYR A 191 -9.32 23.81 19.02
C TYR A 191 -8.02 23.44 18.30
N LEU A 192 -7.51 24.37 17.48
CA LEU A 192 -6.41 24.13 16.54
C LEU A 192 -5.08 23.69 17.17
N SER A 193 -4.85 23.91 18.47
CA SER A 193 -3.56 23.56 19.11
C SER A 193 -3.62 22.40 20.09
N ASP A 194 -4.81 21.98 20.53
CA ASP A 194 -4.92 21.07 21.68
C ASP A 194 -4.26 19.73 21.40
N GLN A 195 -4.58 19.13 20.24
CA GLN A 195 -3.97 17.88 19.82
C GLN A 195 -2.48 18.05 19.53
N GLY A 196 -2.07 19.13 18.85
CA GLY A 196 -0.65 19.42 18.60
C GLY A 196 0.19 19.54 19.87
N ILE A 197 -0.35 20.18 20.93
CA ILE A 197 0.28 20.26 22.25
C ILE A 197 0.40 18.88 22.90
N MET A 198 -0.66 18.07 22.83
CA MET A 198 -0.65 16.71 23.37
C MET A 198 0.35 15.82 22.65
N LEU A 199 0.44 15.92 21.32
CA LEU A 199 1.41 15.17 20.52
C LEU A 199 2.85 15.59 20.86
N ASP A 200 3.14 16.89 20.95
CA ASP A 200 4.46 17.42 21.30
C ASP A 200 4.99 16.87 22.63
N HIS A 201 4.11 16.77 23.63
CA HIS A 201 4.48 16.25 24.94
C HIS A 201 4.71 14.73 24.94
N ASN A 202 3.96 13.98 24.13
CA ASN A 202 3.88 12.51 24.26
C ASN A 202 4.59 11.73 23.14
N ARG A 203 4.94 12.36 22.01
CA ARG A 203 5.47 11.71 20.78
C ARG A 203 6.66 10.78 21.02
N HIS A 204 7.49 11.08 22.01
CA HIS A 204 8.70 10.32 22.35
C HIS A 204 8.48 9.18 23.36
N THR A 205 7.24 8.87 23.73
CA THR A 205 6.94 7.87 24.76
C THR A 205 6.48 6.54 24.17
N ASP A 206 6.83 5.44 24.82
CA ASP A 206 6.33 4.11 24.48
C ASP A 206 4.80 4.01 24.62
N ALA A 207 4.25 4.72 25.62
CA ALA A 207 2.81 4.81 25.84
C ALA A 207 2.10 5.45 24.64
N PHE A 208 2.67 6.50 24.05
CA PHE A 208 2.12 7.10 22.84
C PHE A 208 2.27 6.16 21.64
N SER A 209 3.47 5.70 21.33
CA SER A 209 3.70 4.86 20.14
C SER A 209 2.93 3.53 20.17
N THR A 210 2.54 3.04 21.35
CA THR A 210 1.74 1.82 21.50
C THR A 210 0.23 2.09 21.58
N TYR A 211 -0.21 3.08 22.35
CA TYR A 211 -1.63 3.30 22.68
C TYR A 211 -2.15 4.64 22.16
N GLY A 212 -1.44 5.74 22.47
CA GLY A 212 -1.87 7.09 22.08
C GLY A 212 -1.99 7.26 20.57
N TYR A 213 -1.10 6.62 19.81
CA TYR A 213 -1.10 6.59 18.37
C TYR A 213 -2.41 6.05 17.80
N ARG A 214 -2.99 4.99 18.38
CA ARG A 214 -4.24 4.37 17.92
C ARG A 214 -5.45 5.30 18.00
N ALA A 215 -5.40 6.30 18.88
CA ALA A 215 -6.48 7.27 19.09
C ALA A 215 -6.24 8.60 18.36
N ALA A 216 -5.07 8.80 17.76
CA ALA A 216 -4.72 10.04 17.07
C ALA A 216 -5.22 10.03 15.62
N SER A 217 -5.56 11.22 15.12
CA SER A 217 -5.81 11.48 13.70
C SER A 217 -4.77 12.46 13.16
N PHE A 218 -4.20 12.17 12.00
CA PHE A 218 -3.17 13.01 11.38
C PHE A 218 -3.66 13.55 10.04
N GLN A 219 -3.17 14.72 9.68
CA GLN A 219 -3.33 15.30 8.35
C GLN A 219 -1.96 15.39 7.71
N LEU A 220 -1.78 14.72 6.59
CA LEU A 220 -0.59 14.83 5.75
C LEU A 220 -0.93 15.74 4.57
N GLN A 221 -0.38 16.95 4.58
CA GLN A 221 -0.72 17.99 3.61
C GLN A 221 0.52 18.30 2.77
N GLN A 222 0.41 18.36 1.44
CA GLN A 222 1.51 18.89 0.63
C GLN A 222 1.73 20.37 0.97
N ALA A 223 2.89 20.65 1.57
CA ALA A 223 3.20 21.97 2.10
C ALA A 223 4.72 22.16 2.24
N GLU A 224 5.13 23.42 2.30
CA GLU A 224 6.50 23.84 2.54
C GLU A 224 6.61 24.55 3.89
N GLU A 225 7.64 24.19 4.66
CA GLU A 225 8.00 24.89 5.88
C GLU A 225 8.79 26.15 5.53
N VAL A 226 8.31 27.30 5.99
CA VAL A 226 8.90 28.61 5.71
C VAL A 226 9.20 29.38 7.00
N ARG A 227 10.10 30.36 6.89
CA ARG A 227 10.48 31.30 7.98
C ARG A 227 10.48 32.72 7.45
N GLY A 228 10.15 33.67 8.32
CA GLY A 228 10.04 35.08 7.94
C GLY A 228 8.89 35.38 6.97
N PRO A 229 8.86 36.59 6.39
CA PRO A 229 7.86 36.97 5.41
C PRO A 229 7.87 36.05 4.19
N SER A 230 6.70 35.76 3.63
CA SER A 230 6.57 34.87 2.47
C SER A 230 5.53 35.37 1.49
N GLU A 231 5.64 34.94 0.25
CA GLU A 231 4.70 35.29 -0.82
C GLU A 231 4.05 34.02 -1.36
N ILE A 232 2.73 34.00 -1.38
CA ILE A 232 1.94 32.95 -2.01
C ILE A 232 1.62 33.40 -3.42
N GLN A 233 2.13 32.67 -4.40
CA GLN A 233 1.88 32.93 -5.81
C GLN A 233 0.55 32.28 -6.24
N ILE A 234 -0.41 33.12 -6.60
CA ILE A 234 -1.69 32.71 -7.20
C ILE A 234 -1.88 33.60 -8.45
N PRO A 235 -2.19 33.04 -9.63
CA PRO A 235 -2.37 33.83 -10.84
C PRO A 235 -3.36 34.98 -10.62
N ALA A 236 -3.06 36.15 -11.22
CA ALA A 236 -3.92 37.32 -11.13
C ALA A 236 -5.34 36.98 -11.61
N GLU A 237 -6.36 37.55 -10.95
CA GLU A 237 -7.79 37.33 -11.25
C GLU A 237 -8.25 35.87 -11.05
N THR A 238 -7.47 35.03 -10.37
CA THR A 238 -7.88 33.68 -9.97
C THR A 238 -7.99 33.55 -8.46
N THR A 239 -8.72 32.54 -7.99
CA THR A 239 -8.91 32.25 -6.57
C THR A 239 -8.37 30.86 -6.25
N ALA A 240 -7.71 30.73 -5.10
CA ALA A 240 -7.29 29.45 -4.56
C ALA A 240 -7.62 29.35 -3.06
N ILE A 241 -7.76 28.11 -2.57
CA ILE A 241 -7.74 27.81 -1.14
C ILE A 241 -6.31 27.43 -0.77
N VAL A 242 -5.78 28.02 0.30
CA VAL A 242 -4.41 27.77 0.77
C VAL A 242 -4.46 27.27 2.21
N PRO A 243 -4.05 26.01 2.47
CA PRO A 243 -3.85 25.50 3.82
C PRO A 243 -2.64 26.16 4.48
N ILE A 244 -2.74 26.64 5.72
CA ILE A 244 -1.59 27.15 6.48
C ILE A 244 -1.63 26.63 7.91
N ALA A 245 -0.49 26.12 8.41
CA ALA A 245 -0.35 25.60 9.77
C ALA A 245 0.78 26.30 10.53
N GLY A 246 0.59 26.52 11.84
CA GLY A 246 1.62 27.05 12.73
C GLY A 246 2.46 25.95 13.35
N THR A 247 3.57 26.32 13.99
CA THR A 247 4.42 25.44 14.80
C THR A 247 4.36 25.77 16.30
N SER A 248 3.60 26.80 16.68
CA SER A 248 3.38 27.22 18.06
C SER A 248 1.92 27.53 18.36
N HIS A 249 1.55 27.50 19.64
CA HIS A 249 0.20 27.80 20.10
C HIS A 249 -0.17 29.25 19.77
N LEU A 250 -1.32 29.45 19.12
CA LEU A 250 -1.81 30.76 18.69
C LEU A 250 -0.75 31.58 17.96
N GLN A 251 -0.06 30.95 16.99
CA GLN A 251 1.00 31.61 16.23
C GLN A 251 0.41 32.74 15.39
N LYS A 252 0.84 33.97 15.67
CA LYS A 252 0.31 35.17 15.05
C LYS A 252 1.01 35.47 13.74
N LEU A 253 0.22 35.78 12.71
CA LEU A 253 0.70 36.34 11.46
C LEU A 253 -0.29 37.38 10.92
N THR A 254 0.14 38.15 9.92
CA THR A 254 -0.72 39.00 9.10
C THR A 254 -0.70 38.50 7.67
N ILE A 255 -1.87 38.34 7.07
CA ILE A 255 -2.00 38.03 5.64
C ILE A 255 -2.52 39.27 4.91
N THR A 256 -1.82 39.67 3.85
CA THR A 256 -2.24 40.75 2.95
C THR A 256 -2.66 40.13 1.63
N ASN A 257 -3.93 40.28 1.27
CA ASN A 257 -4.51 39.78 0.02
C ASN A 257 -5.56 40.78 -0.49
N ALA A 258 -5.65 40.95 -1.82
CA ALA A 258 -6.55 41.91 -2.45
C ALA A 258 -6.51 43.34 -1.87
N GLY A 259 -5.32 43.80 -1.44
CA GLY A 259 -5.10 45.15 -0.89
C GLY A 259 -5.50 45.35 0.57
N ALA A 260 -5.98 44.31 1.26
CA ALA A 260 -6.34 44.35 2.68
C ALA A 260 -5.44 43.44 3.52
N SER A 261 -5.08 43.89 4.72
CA SER A 261 -4.25 43.16 5.68
C SER A 261 -5.08 42.67 6.86
N HIS A 262 -4.99 41.38 7.17
CA HIS A 262 -5.77 40.74 8.24
C HIS A 262 -4.83 40.01 9.21
N PRO A 263 -4.86 40.33 10.52
CA PRO A 263 -4.18 39.52 11.51
C PRO A 263 -4.94 38.22 11.75
N LEU A 264 -4.23 37.10 11.91
CA LEU A 264 -4.81 35.81 12.23
C LEU A 264 -3.91 34.99 13.16
N TYR A 265 -4.48 33.91 13.70
CA TYR A 265 -3.81 32.99 14.62
C TYR A 265 -3.88 31.57 14.07
N LEU A 266 -2.73 30.92 13.96
CA LEU A 266 -2.62 29.53 13.56
C LEU A 266 -2.50 28.63 14.80
N GLY A 267 -2.95 27.38 14.67
CA GLY A 267 -2.69 26.35 15.67
C GLY A 267 -1.32 25.71 15.52
N LYS A 268 -0.82 25.14 16.62
CA LYS A 268 0.37 24.28 16.58
C LYS A 268 0.03 22.98 15.84
N TRP A 269 0.60 22.81 14.65
CA TRP A 269 0.51 21.61 13.82
C TRP A 269 -0.93 21.25 13.46
N ALA A 270 -1.73 22.24 13.07
CA ALA A 270 -3.06 22.04 12.48
C ALA A 270 -3.26 23.05 11.35
N PHE A 271 -3.76 22.58 10.20
CA PHE A 271 -4.00 23.45 9.06
C PHE A 271 -5.33 24.20 9.19
N SER A 272 -5.28 25.49 8.91
CA SER A 272 -6.45 26.32 8.62
C SER A 272 -6.50 26.59 7.11
N LEU A 273 -7.71 26.69 6.54
CA LEU A 273 -7.91 26.96 5.12
C LEU A 273 -8.20 28.45 4.88
N PHE A 274 -7.52 29.06 3.92
CA PHE A 274 -7.69 30.47 3.57
C PHE A 274 -8.04 30.62 2.09
N ARG A 275 -9.17 31.25 1.78
CA ARG A 275 -9.55 31.60 0.40
C ARG A 275 -8.87 32.92 0.02
N LEU A 276 -8.06 32.90 -1.05
CA LEU A 276 -7.24 34.02 -1.48
C LEU A 276 -7.46 34.33 -2.96
N GLU A 277 -7.49 35.62 -3.32
CA GLU A 277 -7.62 36.11 -4.70
C GLU A 277 -6.31 36.74 -5.17
N GLY A 278 -5.70 36.18 -6.23
CA GLY A 278 -4.36 36.56 -6.66
C GLY A 278 -3.31 36.38 -5.55
N SER A 279 -2.09 36.87 -5.79
CA SER A 279 -0.98 36.68 -4.84
C SER A 279 -1.29 37.26 -3.45
N ALA A 280 -0.76 36.61 -2.43
CA ALA A 280 -0.89 37.03 -1.04
C ALA A 280 0.48 37.15 -0.37
N HIS A 281 0.63 38.13 0.51
CA HIS A 281 1.83 38.30 1.31
C HIS A 281 1.57 37.92 2.77
N ILE A 282 2.44 37.11 3.35
CA ILE A 282 2.38 36.72 4.76
C ILE A 282 3.52 37.42 5.50
N THR A 283 3.18 38.06 6.62
CA THR A 283 4.13 38.64 7.56
C THR A 283 3.95 37.99 8.93
N PRO A 284 4.84 37.09 9.37
CA PRO A 284 4.75 36.50 10.70
C PRO A 284 5.11 37.53 11.78
N ALA A 285 4.61 37.35 13.00
CA ALA A 285 4.91 38.24 14.12
C ALA A 285 6.33 38.02 14.70
N ASP A 286 6.92 36.84 14.48
CA ASP A 286 8.26 36.44 14.90
C ASP A 286 8.89 35.48 13.87
N ASP A 287 10.07 34.95 14.15
CA ASP A 287 10.83 34.07 13.25
C ASP A 287 10.52 32.56 13.41
N ARG A 288 9.42 32.22 14.09
CA ARG A 288 9.01 30.81 14.20
C ARG A 288 8.54 30.29 12.84
N PRO A 289 8.88 29.04 12.50
CA PRO A 289 8.46 28.46 11.23
C PRO A 289 6.94 28.27 11.18
N TYR A 290 6.41 28.21 9.97
CA TYR A 290 5.02 27.84 9.68
C TYR A 290 4.99 27.10 8.34
N ALA A 291 3.93 26.35 8.09
CA ALA A 291 3.78 25.59 6.86
C ALA A 291 2.75 26.25 5.94
N ILE A 292 3.10 26.42 4.66
CA ILE A 292 2.19 26.88 3.61
C ILE A 292 1.92 25.69 2.69
N GLY A 293 0.66 25.28 2.60
CA GLY A 293 0.20 24.25 1.69
C GLY A 293 0.24 24.70 0.24
N THR A 294 0.42 23.75 -0.68
CA THR A 294 0.31 24.03 -2.11
C THR A 294 -1.06 24.65 -2.40
N PRO A 295 -1.15 25.82 -3.08
CA PRO A 295 -2.42 26.45 -3.41
C PRO A 295 -3.35 25.52 -4.19
N ILE A 296 -4.60 25.45 -3.79
CA ILE A 296 -5.65 24.63 -4.39
C ILE A 296 -6.47 25.53 -5.32
N PRO A 297 -6.23 25.52 -6.64
CA PRO A 297 -6.95 26.37 -7.57
C PRO A 297 -8.43 26.00 -7.61
N LEU A 298 -9.29 27.01 -7.61
CA LEU A 298 -10.72 26.83 -7.73
C LEU A 298 -11.16 26.90 -9.19
N GLY A 299 -12.13 26.08 -9.56
CA GLY A 299 -12.69 26.01 -10.89
C GLY A 299 -13.03 24.58 -11.31
N HIS A 300 -14.12 24.46 -12.05
CA HIS A 300 -14.52 23.24 -12.72
C HIS A 300 -13.99 23.24 -14.16
N SER A 301 -13.41 22.11 -14.59
CA SER A 301 -13.10 21.86 -15.99
C SER A 301 -14.17 20.96 -16.60
N PRO A 302 -14.77 21.32 -17.77
CA PRO A 302 -15.75 20.47 -18.44
C PRO A 302 -15.15 19.15 -18.96
N ALA A 303 -13.82 19.00 -18.97
CA ALA A 303 -13.14 17.74 -19.28
C ALA A 303 -13.13 16.74 -18.11
N ARG A 304 -13.54 17.18 -16.90
CA ARG A 304 -13.54 16.38 -15.67
C ARG A 304 -14.96 16.21 -15.14
N ARG A 305 -15.12 15.16 -14.35
CA ARG A 305 -16.27 14.96 -13.46
C ARG A 305 -16.05 15.80 -12.21
N LYS A 306 -17.11 16.35 -11.62
CA LYS A 306 -17.00 17.14 -10.38
C LYS A 306 -16.58 16.27 -9.19
N LEU A 307 -17.00 15.02 -9.17
CA LEU A 307 -16.68 14.09 -8.09
C LEU A 307 -16.31 12.71 -8.64
N VAL A 308 -15.08 12.28 -8.40
CA VAL A 308 -14.65 10.88 -8.50
C VAL A 308 -14.42 10.38 -7.09
N LEU A 309 -15.23 9.42 -6.64
CA LEU A 309 -15.25 8.94 -5.27
C LEU A 309 -14.95 7.43 -5.21
N ASN A 310 -13.89 7.07 -4.51
CA ASN A 310 -13.49 5.70 -4.24
C ASN A 310 -13.73 5.36 -2.78
N ILE A 311 -14.54 4.34 -2.52
CA ILE A 311 -14.95 3.89 -1.18
C ILE A 311 -14.43 2.47 -0.96
N LEU A 312 -13.39 2.35 -0.14
CA LEU A 312 -12.84 1.06 0.28
C LEU A 312 -13.48 0.65 1.62
N VAL A 313 -14.18 -0.48 1.61
CA VAL A 313 -14.69 -1.14 2.81
C VAL A 313 -13.81 -2.34 3.14
N ASP A 314 -12.91 -2.16 4.10
CA ASP A 314 -11.81 -3.07 4.42
C ASP A 314 -12.34 -4.42 4.93
N GLY A 315 -11.93 -5.50 4.28
CA GLY A 315 -12.34 -6.85 4.62
C GLY A 315 -13.81 -7.20 4.35
N LEU A 316 -14.48 -6.46 3.45
CA LEU A 316 -15.83 -6.80 2.99
C LEU A 316 -15.79 -7.96 1.98
N SER A 317 -16.41 -9.09 2.33
CA SER A 317 -16.45 -10.28 1.48
C SER A 317 -17.71 -10.35 0.63
N TRP A 318 -17.58 -10.28 -0.70
CA TRP A 318 -18.68 -10.56 -1.63
C TRP A 318 -19.15 -12.01 -1.52
N GLY A 319 -18.22 -12.95 -1.35
CA GLY A 319 -18.54 -14.38 -1.16
C GLY A 319 -19.51 -14.64 0.00
N VAL A 320 -19.50 -13.77 1.02
CA VAL A 320 -20.40 -13.85 2.19
C VAL A 320 -21.72 -13.11 1.95
N ILE A 321 -21.69 -11.90 1.39
CA ILE A 321 -22.88 -11.04 1.35
C ILE A 321 -23.70 -11.19 0.05
N ARG A 322 -23.12 -11.73 -1.03
CA ARG A 322 -23.73 -11.78 -2.37
C ARG A 322 -25.17 -12.28 -2.37
N ALA A 323 -25.43 -13.39 -1.67
CA ALA A 323 -26.75 -14.04 -1.66
C ALA A 323 -27.83 -13.24 -0.90
N CYS A 324 -27.43 -12.33 -0.01
CA CYS A 324 -28.32 -11.51 0.80
C CYS A 324 -28.05 -10.00 0.66
N PHE A 325 -27.35 -9.58 -0.40
CA PHE A 325 -26.80 -8.22 -0.54
C PHE A 325 -27.86 -7.13 -0.37
N ALA A 326 -29.01 -7.27 -1.03
CA ALA A 326 -30.11 -6.32 -0.92
C ALA A 326 -30.78 -6.28 0.46
N GLU A 327 -30.64 -7.35 1.26
CA GLU A 327 -31.19 -7.43 2.61
C GLU A 327 -30.21 -6.89 3.65
N CYS A 328 -28.91 -7.22 3.53
CA CYS A 328 -27.89 -6.82 4.50
C CYS A 328 -27.29 -5.43 4.24
N MET A 329 -27.34 -4.94 2.99
CA MET A 329 -26.88 -3.61 2.59
C MET A 329 -27.91 -2.91 1.67
N PRO A 330 -29.14 -2.65 2.16
CA PRO A 330 -30.22 -2.14 1.33
C PRO A 330 -29.93 -0.76 0.71
N ASN A 331 -29.20 0.12 1.39
CA ASN A 331 -28.87 1.44 0.84
C ASN A 331 -27.84 1.34 -0.29
N THR A 332 -26.81 0.53 -0.08
CA THR A 332 -25.78 0.26 -1.08
C THR A 332 -26.37 -0.45 -2.29
N ALA A 333 -27.20 -1.47 -2.08
CA ALA A 333 -27.88 -2.17 -3.16
C ALA A 333 -28.79 -1.25 -3.98
N ARG A 334 -29.56 -0.36 -3.31
CA ARG A 334 -30.39 0.64 -4.00
C ARG A 334 -29.54 1.60 -4.84
N PHE A 335 -28.43 2.09 -4.30
CA PHE A 335 -27.59 3.05 -4.99
C PHE A 335 -26.93 2.44 -6.24
N PHE A 336 -26.36 1.24 -6.12
CA PHE A 336 -25.65 0.55 -7.21
C PHE A 336 -26.54 -0.27 -8.15
N ALA A 337 -27.84 -0.41 -7.87
CA ALA A 337 -28.81 -0.92 -8.85
C ALA A 337 -28.87 -0.06 -10.12
N ARG A 338 -28.39 1.19 -10.05
CA ARG A 338 -28.24 2.12 -11.18
C ARG A 338 -26.82 2.16 -11.76
N GLY A 339 -26.01 1.15 -11.46
CA GLY A 339 -24.62 1.02 -11.90
C GLY A 339 -24.29 -0.38 -12.39
N THR A 340 -23.02 -0.74 -12.30
CA THR A 340 -22.49 -2.08 -12.60
C THR A 340 -21.93 -2.73 -11.34
N ILE A 341 -22.35 -3.96 -11.05
CA ILE A 341 -21.83 -4.79 -9.95
C ILE A 341 -21.03 -5.96 -10.56
N PHE A 342 -19.81 -6.19 -10.09
CA PHE A 342 -18.94 -7.27 -10.54
C PHE A 342 -19.11 -8.49 -9.64
N ASP A 343 -19.79 -9.52 -10.14
CA ASP A 343 -20.17 -10.69 -9.35
C ASP A 343 -19.01 -11.66 -9.09
N GLN A 344 -17.94 -11.54 -9.87
CA GLN A 344 -16.75 -12.40 -9.85
C GLN A 344 -15.46 -11.56 -9.70
N HIS A 345 -15.45 -10.66 -8.71
CA HIS A 345 -14.31 -9.82 -8.37
C HIS A 345 -13.42 -10.44 -7.28
N PHE A 346 -12.11 -10.53 -7.51
CA PHE A 346 -11.18 -11.16 -6.57
C PHE A 346 -10.02 -10.24 -6.18
N SER A 347 -9.69 -10.22 -4.89
CA SER A 347 -8.47 -9.59 -4.41
C SER A 347 -7.24 -10.38 -4.79
N VAL A 348 -6.12 -9.66 -4.95
CA VAL A 348 -4.82 -10.24 -5.25
C VAL A 348 -4.18 -10.84 -3.99
N SER A 349 -4.54 -10.32 -2.82
CA SER A 349 -4.05 -10.78 -1.51
C SER A 349 -5.20 -10.90 -0.52
N GLU A 350 -5.00 -11.65 0.56
CA GLU A 350 -5.87 -11.71 1.74
C GLU A 350 -5.68 -10.53 2.71
N PHE A 351 -4.77 -9.60 2.40
CA PHE A 351 -4.30 -8.58 3.35
C PHE A 351 -4.18 -7.20 2.71
N THR A 352 -4.57 -6.18 3.47
CA THR A 352 -4.60 -4.77 3.05
C THR A 352 -3.28 -4.26 2.51
N TYR A 353 -2.16 -4.55 3.18
CA TYR A 353 -0.85 -3.96 2.84
C TYR A 353 -0.41 -4.22 1.39
N PRO A 354 -0.42 -5.45 0.85
CA PRO A 354 -0.16 -5.69 -0.57
C PRO A 354 -1.33 -5.32 -1.52
N SER A 355 -2.58 -5.31 -1.04
CA SER A 355 -3.74 -4.96 -1.87
C SER A 355 -3.79 -3.47 -2.23
N LEU A 356 -3.42 -2.56 -1.31
CA LEU A 356 -3.48 -1.11 -1.59
C LEU A 356 -2.56 -0.67 -2.74
N PRO A 357 -1.25 -1.02 -2.77
CA PRO A 357 -0.38 -0.69 -3.89
C PRO A 357 -0.85 -1.34 -5.20
N THR A 358 -1.46 -2.52 -5.13
CA THR A 358 -2.05 -3.19 -6.30
C THR A 358 -3.17 -2.36 -6.91
N ILE A 359 -4.08 -1.84 -6.08
CA ILE A 359 -5.19 -0.97 -6.50
C ILE A 359 -4.64 0.36 -7.05
N GLU A 360 -3.69 0.98 -6.33
CA GLU A 360 -3.14 2.29 -6.72
C GLU A 360 -2.27 2.22 -7.99
N THR A 361 -1.75 1.06 -8.41
CA THR A 361 -0.81 0.96 -9.55
C THR A 361 -1.25 0.02 -10.67
N GLY A 362 -2.26 -0.82 -10.43
CA GLY A 362 -2.65 -1.89 -11.34
C GLY A 362 -1.61 -3.00 -11.46
N ARG A 363 -0.65 -3.11 -10.53
CA ARG A 363 0.45 -4.09 -10.58
C ARG A 363 0.40 -5.05 -9.39
N TYR A 364 0.75 -6.31 -9.64
CA TYR A 364 0.81 -7.32 -8.59
C TYR A 364 1.97 -7.09 -7.61
N PRO A 365 1.86 -7.58 -6.37
CA PRO A 365 2.92 -7.55 -5.37
C PRO A 365 4.29 -8.08 -5.85
N ALA A 366 4.32 -9.03 -6.79
CA ALA A 366 5.57 -9.51 -7.39
C ALA A 366 6.33 -8.41 -8.17
N HIS A 367 5.60 -7.44 -8.74
CA HIS A 367 6.14 -6.34 -9.53
C HIS A 367 6.32 -5.05 -8.72
N THR A 368 5.43 -4.77 -7.77
CA THR A 368 5.57 -3.61 -6.87
C THR A 368 6.57 -3.86 -5.74
N GLN A 369 6.74 -5.13 -5.34
CA GLN A 369 7.55 -5.60 -4.22
C GLN A 369 7.10 -5.06 -2.84
N VAL A 370 5.95 -4.39 -2.78
CA VAL A 370 5.34 -3.91 -1.54
C VAL A 370 4.39 -4.98 -0.98
N PHE A 371 4.93 -5.89 -0.17
CA PHE A 371 4.18 -6.94 0.53
C PHE A 371 4.71 -7.24 1.94
N ASN A 372 5.94 -6.83 2.24
CA ASN A 372 6.59 -7.02 3.54
C ASN A 372 6.41 -5.76 4.40
N GLU A 373 5.58 -5.82 5.43
CA GLU A 373 5.33 -4.66 6.31
C GLU A 373 6.54 -4.24 7.15
N ASN A 374 7.57 -5.09 7.28
CA ASN A 374 8.80 -4.77 7.99
C ASN A 374 9.80 -3.97 7.13
N ASP A 375 9.45 -3.73 5.87
CA ASP A 375 10.22 -2.93 4.94
C ASP A 375 9.40 -1.69 4.52
N SER A 376 10.10 -0.63 4.11
CA SER A 376 9.50 0.66 3.76
C SER A 376 10.05 1.21 2.44
N HIS A 377 10.60 0.37 1.57
CA HIS A 377 11.13 0.84 0.30
C HIS A 377 10.06 1.60 -0.49
N GLU A 378 10.50 2.66 -1.17
CA GLU A 378 9.62 3.50 -1.96
C GLU A 378 9.41 2.89 -3.35
N LEU A 379 8.16 2.94 -3.84
CA LEU A 379 7.84 2.65 -5.22
C LEU A 379 8.62 3.60 -6.15
N PRO A 380 9.22 3.10 -7.22
CA PRO A 380 9.79 3.93 -8.27
C PRO A 380 8.81 4.98 -8.79
N LEU A 381 9.32 6.18 -9.13
CA LEU A 381 8.49 7.31 -9.59
C LEU A 381 7.87 7.10 -10.99
N ASP A 382 8.41 6.18 -11.78
CA ASP A 382 7.86 5.77 -13.07
C ASP A 382 6.67 4.80 -12.95
N ILE A 383 6.50 4.14 -11.80
CA ILE A 383 5.25 3.45 -11.46
C ILE A 383 4.25 4.48 -10.95
N LYS A 384 3.47 5.07 -11.87
CA LYS A 384 2.46 6.08 -11.57
C LYS A 384 1.29 5.53 -10.76
N THR A 385 0.95 6.17 -9.65
CA THR A 385 -0.22 5.82 -8.84
C THR A 385 -1.52 6.41 -9.42
N LEU A 386 -2.68 5.92 -8.97
CA LEU A 386 -4.00 6.48 -9.29
C LEU A 386 -4.05 7.95 -8.88
N SER A 387 -3.62 8.23 -7.64
CA SER A 387 -3.59 9.58 -7.12
C SER A 387 -2.69 10.53 -7.93
N GLU A 388 -1.53 10.06 -8.42
CA GLU A 388 -0.68 10.86 -9.31
C GLU A 388 -1.37 11.12 -10.65
N SER A 389 -1.95 10.08 -11.25
CA SER A 389 -2.63 10.18 -12.54
C SER A 389 -3.82 11.15 -12.51
N MET A 390 -4.58 11.14 -11.41
CA MET A 390 -5.71 12.04 -11.22
C MET A 390 -5.26 13.48 -10.90
N ALA A 391 -4.19 13.65 -10.13
CA ALA A 391 -3.58 14.95 -9.89
C ALA A 391 -2.99 15.56 -11.18
N ASP A 392 -2.40 14.75 -12.06
CA ASP A 392 -1.89 15.17 -13.38
C ASP A 392 -3.04 15.62 -14.33
N LEU A 393 -4.24 15.04 -14.19
CA LEU A 393 -5.47 15.55 -14.83
C LEU A 393 -6.00 16.85 -14.16
N GLY A 394 -5.42 17.24 -13.03
CA GLY A 394 -5.74 18.45 -12.26
C GLY A 394 -6.91 18.31 -11.28
N TYR A 395 -7.29 17.09 -10.91
CA TYR A 395 -8.21 16.87 -9.80
C TYR A 395 -7.58 17.32 -8.48
N TYR A 396 -8.41 17.83 -7.56
CA TYR A 396 -8.03 17.94 -6.16
C TYR A 396 -8.11 16.55 -5.52
N THR A 397 -6.95 15.92 -5.35
CA THR A 397 -6.81 14.58 -4.78
C THR A 397 -6.77 14.64 -3.26
N ALA A 398 -7.78 14.09 -2.60
CA ALA A 398 -7.91 14.15 -1.14
C ALA A 398 -8.39 12.82 -0.54
N ALA A 399 -7.95 12.50 0.67
CA ALA A 399 -8.52 11.41 1.47
C ALA A 399 -9.13 11.96 2.77
N PRO A 400 -10.46 12.18 2.83
CA PRO A 400 -11.16 12.62 4.04
C PRO A 400 -10.98 11.69 5.26
N LEU A 401 -10.84 10.39 5.00
CA LEU A 401 -10.47 9.37 5.97
C LEU A 401 -9.75 8.23 5.25
N GLY A 402 -8.46 8.06 5.54
CA GLY A 402 -7.62 6.99 4.99
C GLY A 402 -6.91 6.18 6.08
N ALA A 403 -6.35 5.04 5.69
CA ALA A 403 -5.45 4.28 6.53
C ALA A 403 -4.03 4.89 6.54
N ALA A 404 -3.26 4.56 7.58
CA ALA A 404 -1.86 4.97 7.72
C ALA A 404 -0.87 4.04 6.97
N ASP A 405 -1.40 3.05 6.27
CA ASP A 405 -0.67 2.02 5.54
C ASP A 405 -0.18 2.52 4.18
N CYS A 406 0.92 1.93 3.69
CA CYS A 406 1.51 2.16 2.37
C CYS A 406 1.96 3.61 2.05
N ILE A 407 1.81 4.57 2.97
CA ILE A 407 2.27 5.95 2.77
C ILE A 407 3.79 6.00 2.65
N TYR A 408 4.52 5.24 3.47
CA TYR A 408 5.98 5.18 3.40
C TYR A 408 6.50 4.54 2.12
N SER A 409 5.73 3.62 1.51
CA SER A 409 6.06 3.06 0.20
C SER A 409 5.83 4.03 -0.97
N GLY A 410 5.25 5.21 -0.72
CA GLY A 410 4.92 6.17 -1.78
C GLY A 410 3.67 5.84 -2.59
N ALA A 411 2.93 4.75 -2.29
CA ALA A 411 1.69 4.39 -2.98
C ALA A 411 0.61 5.49 -2.92
N MET A 412 0.67 6.37 -1.90
CA MET A 412 -0.27 7.47 -1.69
C MET A 412 0.31 8.85 -2.03
N ARG A 413 1.42 8.93 -2.76
CA ARG A 413 2.17 10.20 -2.96
C ARG A 413 1.47 11.23 -3.85
N GLY A 414 0.47 10.84 -4.63
CA GLY A 414 -0.26 11.75 -5.52
C GLY A 414 -1.35 12.57 -4.84
N TYR A 415 -1.72 12.26 -3.60
CA TYR A 415 -2.74 13.02 -2.86
C TYR A 415 -2.21 14.39 -2.42
N ARG A 416 -3.02 15.45 -2.54
CA ARG A 416 -2.72 16.77 -1.98
C ARG A 416 -2.89 16.80 -0.46
N THR A 417 -3.88 16.06 0.04
CA THR A 417 -4.14 15.93 1.48
C THR A 417 -4.60 14.52 1.82
N LEU A 418 -4.08 13.96 2.91
CA LEU A 418 -4.49 12.68 3.48
C LEU A 418 -4.81 12.86 4.95
N ASN A 419 -6.08 12.69 5.33
CA ASN A 419 -6.47 12.60 6.73
C ASN A 419 -6.46 11.13 7.13
N VAL A 420 -5.46 10.74 7.90
CA VAL A 420 -5.18 9.34 8.20
C VAL A 420 -5.45 9.04 9.66
N THR A 421 -6.10 7.91 9.90
CA THR A 421 -6.17 7.30 11.21
C THR A 421 -5.46 5.95 11.15
N PRO A 422 -4.66 5.61 12.17
CA PRO A 422 -3.78 4.46 12.06
C PRO A 422 -4.37 3.15 12.56
N TRP A 423 -5.58 3.19 13.12
CA TRP A 423 -6.18 2.01 13.73
C TRP A 423 -7.67 1.90 13.49
N THR A 424 -8.46 2.90 13.90
CA THR A 424 -9.91 2.89 13.69
C THR A 424 -10.28 3.84 12.57
N GLN A 425 -11.02 3.35 11.58
CA GLN A 425 -11.59 4.13 10.49
C GLN A 425 -13.14 4.00 10.48
N PRO A 426 -13.85 4.63 11.44
CA PRO A 426 -15.29 4.45 11.59
C PRO A 426 -16.05 4.98 10.37
N SER A 427 -16.98 4.18 9.87
CA SER A 427 -17.85 4.54 8.74
C SER A 427 -18.68 5.81 8.98
N ALA A 428 -18.98 6.14 10.23
CA ALA A 428 -19.67 7.38 10.60
C ALA A 428 -18.82 8.63 10.29
N ASP A 429 -17.57 8.62 10.77
CA ASP A 429 -16.62 9.71 10.53
C ASP A 429 -16.28 9.80 9.04
N MET A 430 -16.14 8.65 8.37
CA MET A 430 -15.91 8.58 6.93
C MET A 430 -17.01 9.34 6.15
N ALA A 431 -18.28 9.02 6.39
CA ALA A 431 -19.39 9.64 5.68
C ALA A 431 -19.48 11.15 5.94
N GLU A 432 -19.42 11.56 7.22
CA GLU A 432 -19.52 12.97 7.62
C GLU A 432 -18.34 13.81 7.09
N ARG A 433 -17.10 13.33 7.24
CA ARG A 433 -15.92 14.03 6.74
C ARG A 433 -15.93 14.15 5.22
N THR A 434 -16.47 13.16 4.52
CA THR A 434 -16.62 13.20 3.06
C THR A 434 -17.60 14.28 2.63
N ILE A 435 -18.75 14.40 3.29
CA ILE A 435 -19.73 15.45 2.99
C ILE A 435 -19.09 16.83 3.22
N ARG A 436 -18.41 17.03 4.35
CA ARG A 436 -17.70 18.29 4.64
C ARG A 436 -16.62 18.60 3.61
N GLN A 437 -15.87 17.59 3.17
CA GLN A 437 -14.88 17.73 2.11
C GLN A 437 -15.55 18.18 0.80
N ILE A 438 -16.65 17.52 0.41
CA ILE A 438 -17.41 17.87 -0.79
C ILE A 438 -17.87 19.33 -0.71
N GLU A 439 -18.41 19.76 0.43
CA GLU A 439 -18.89 21.13 0.65
C GLU A 439 -17.77 22.16 0.65
N ALA A 440 -16.67 21.89 1.35
CA ALA A 440 -15.55 22.81 1.49
C ALA A 440 -14.83 23.09 0.16
N PHE A 441 -14.84 22.12 -0.76
CA PHE A 441 -14.14 22.18 -2.04
C PHE A 441 -15.08 21.97 -3.24
N ASN A 442 -16.35 22.34 -3.11
CA ASN A 442 -17.39 22.18 -4.14
C ASN A 442 -17.10 22.95 -5.45
N GLU A 443 -16.22 23.95 -5.41
CA GLU A 443 -15.74 24.70 -6.57
C GLU A 443 -14.56 24.01 -7.29
N THR A 444 -14.10 22.86 -6.81
CA THR A 444 -13.03 22.06 -7.43
C THR A 444 -13.59 20.77 -8.03
N ASP A 445 -12.84 20.17 -8.94
CA ASP A 445 -13.07 18.78 -9.37
C ASP A 445 -12.33 17.84 -8.43
N GLN A 446 -13.05 17.00 -7.70
CA GLN A 446 -12.48 16.22 -6.59
C GLN A 446 -12.25 14.76 -6.95
N PHE A 447 -11.09 14.23 -6.56
CA PHE A 447 -10.79 12.80 -6.52
C PHE A 447 -10.62 12.39 -5.06
N LEU A 448 -11.58 11.64 -4.55
CA LEU A 448 -11.67 11.28 -3.14
C LEU A 448 -11.39 9.80 -2.91
N TYR A 449 -10.56 9.49 -1.94
CA TYR A 449 -10.34 8.14 -1.42
C TYR A 449 -10.79 8.02 0.02
N LEU A 450 -11.65 7.04 0.29
CA LEU A 450 -12.17 6.71 1.61
C LEU A 450 -11.78 5.29 1.98
N HIS A 451 -11.35 5.09 3.23
CA HIS A 451 -11.07 3.79 3.80
C HIS A 451 -11.84 3.66 5.11
N THR A 452 -12.71 2.65 5.22
CA THR A 452 -13.39 2.29 6.48
C THR A 452 -13.12 0.85 6.85
N ALA A 453 -12.98 0.55 8.14
CA ALA A 453 -12.56 -0.75 8.65
C ALA A 453 -13.50 -1.37 9.70
N ASP A 454 -14.76 -0.93 9.72
CA ASP A 454 -15.77 -1.40 10.69
C ASP A 454 -16.03 -2.92 10.61
N VAL A 455 -15.88 -3.51 9.43
CA VAL A 455 -16.10 -4.96 9.17
C VAL A 455 -14.79 -5.76 9.10
N HIS A 456 -13.64 -5.10 9.17
CA HIS A 456 -12.33 -5.76 9.19
C HIS A 456 -12.21 -6.62 10.47
N PRO A 457 -11.72 -7.87 10.36
CA PRO A 457 -11.64 -8.77 11.50
C PRO A 457 -10.42 -8.46 12.39
N TRP A 458 -10.65 -8.17 13.68
CA TRP A 458 -9.60 -7.83 14.65
C TRP A 458 -9.36 -8.95 15.67
N ASN A 459 -8.11 -9.09 16.14
CA ASN A 459 -7.79 -9.99 17.24
C ASN A 459 -8.64 -9.63 18.48
N PRO A 460 -9.27 -10.61 19.16
CA PRO A 460 -10.28 -10.34 20.17
C PRO A 460 -9.67 -9.84 21.49
N LYS A 461 -8.36 -10.01 21.70
CA LYS A 461 -7.69 -9.55 22.92
C LYS A 461 -7.67 -8.03 22.96
N GLY A 462 -8.54 -7.46 23.79
CA GLY A 462 -8.67 -6.00 23.94
C GLY A 462 -9.47 -5.33 22.82
N PHE A 463 -10.06 -6.10 21.91
CA PHE A 463 -11.03 -5.60 20.93
C PHE A 463 -12.42 -5.52 21.56
N LYS A 464 -13.11 -4.41 21.32
CA LYS A 464 -14.47 -4.20 21.80
C LYS A 464 -15.46 -4.60 20.71
N PHE A 465 -16.24 -5.63 20.96
CA PHE A 465 -17.27 -6.06 20.02
C PHE A 465 -18.42 -5.05 19.96
N TYR A 466 -19.23 -5.15 18.90
CA TYR A 466 -20.40 -4.30 18.74
C TYR A 466 -21.31 -4.43 19.98
N PRO A 467 -21.84 -3.34 20.56
CA PRO A 467 -22.60 -3.44 21.82
C PRO A 467 -23.70 -4.49 21.80
N ALA A 468 -24.42 -4.57 20.68
CA ALA A 468 -25.52 -5.51 20.55
C ALA A 468 -25.06 -6.97 20.31
N THR A 469 -23.80 -7.20 19.90
CA THR A 469 -23.15 -8.52 19.96
C THR A 469 -22.93 -8.92 21.41
N GLU A 470 -22.38 -8.02 22.21
CA GLU A 470 -22.07 -8.29 23.62
C GLU A 470 -23.32 -8.57 24.47
N THR A 471 -24.45 -7.91 24.15
CA THR A 471 -25.69 -8.03 24.93
C THR A 471 -26.62 -9.16 24.49
N HIS A 472 -26.56 -9.61 23.22
CA HIS A 472 -27.50 -10.60 22.70
C HIS A 472 -26.89 -11.99 22.50
N LEU A 473 -25.57 -12.10 22.30
CA LEU A 473 -24.96 -13.42 22.18
C LEU A 473 -24.89 -14.13 23.54
N PRO A 474 -25.28 -15.41 23.61
CA PRO A 474 -25.04 -16.24 24.79
C PRO A 474 -23.56 -16.25 25.18
N LEU A 475 -23.28 -16.31 26.49
CA LEU A 475 -21.92 -16.30 27.02
C LEU A 475 -21.03 -17.39 26.37
N THR A 476 -21.58 -18.58 26.15
CA THR A 476 -20.88 -19.73 25.53
C THR A 476 -20.48 -19.51 24.07
N GLN A 477 -21.10 -18.55 23.39
CA GLN A 477 -20.79 -18.18 22.00
C GLN A 477 -19.91 -16.92 21.93
N ARG A 478 -19.71 -16.21 23.06
CA ARG A 478 -18.95 -14.96 23.17
C ARG A 478 -17.58 -15.15 23.82
N VAL A 479 -17.46 -16.08 24.75
CA VAL A 479 -16.22 -16.33 25.51
C VAL A 479 -15.54 -17.57 24.99
N PHE A 480 -14.28 -17.42 24.60
CA PHE A 480 -13.41 -18.45 24.06
C PHE A 480 -11.98 -18.18 24.50
N GLU A 481 -11.12 -19.19 24.41
CA GLU A 481 -9.70 -19.04 24.71
C GLU A 481 -9.04 -18.24 23.58
N VAL A 482 -8.33 -17.17 23.93
CA VAL A 482 -7.73 -16.25 22.96
C VAL A 482 -6.25 -16.57 22.80
N ASP A 483 -5.84 -16.83 21.56
CA ASP A 483 -4.43 -16.78 21.19
C ASP A 483 -4.07 -15.36 20.75
N GLU A 484 -3.13 -14.77 21.46
CA GLU A 484 -2.71 -13.36 21.29
C GLU A 484 -1.86 -13.17 20.04
N ASN A 485 -1.32 -14.24 19.47
CA ASN A 485 -0.43 -14.20 18.32
C ASN A 485 -1.16 -14.38 16.98
N VAL A 486 -2.48 -14.62 16.99
CA VAL A 486 -3.28 -14.83 15.78
C VAL A 486 -3.62 -13.48 15.14
N THR A 487 -3.22 -13.28 13.89
CA THR A 487 -3.58 -12.09 13.10
C THR A 487 -4.99 -12.20 12.52
N GLY A 488 -5.56 -11.06 12.08
CA GLY A 488 -6.95 -10.99 11.57
C GLY A 488 -7.24 -11.99 10.45
N VAL A 489 -6.31 -12.16 9.51
CA VAL A 489 -6.44 -13.09 8.36
C VAL A 489 -6.49 -14.57 8.77
N HIS A 490 -6.02 -14.91 9.97
CA HIS A 490 -6.04 -16.27 10.51
C HIS A 490 -7.14 -16.51 11.54
N LEU A 491 -8.04 -15.54 11.77
CA LEU A 491 -9.10 -15.70 12.75
C LEU A 491 -10.07 -16.81 12.36
N ALA A 492 -10.31 -17.70 13.31
CA ALA A 492 -11.21 -18.82 13.14
C ALA A 492 -12.67 -18.36 13.00
N GLN A 493 -13.47 -19.19 12.35
CA GLN A 493 -14.91 -19.02 12.26
C GLN A 493 -15.58 -19.22 13.63
N LEU A 494 -15.81 -18.12 14.35
CA LEU A 494 -16.51 -18.11 15.63
C LEU A 494 -17.80 -17.28 15.54
N PRO A 495 -18.90 -17.71 16.21
CA PRO A 495 -20.18 -16.98 16.18
C PRO A 495 -20.07 -15.50 16.56
N VAL A 496 -19.19 -15.17 17.52
CA VAL A 496 -18.97 -13.78 17.95
C VAL A 496 -18.42 -12.87 16.86
N TYR A 497 -17.51 -13.36 16.01
CA TYR A 497 -16.99 -12.57 14.89
C TYR A 497 -18.05 -12.37 13.81
N GLN A 498 -18.82 -13.41 13.52
CA GLN A 498 -19.86 -13.35 12.49
C GLN A 498 -20.99 -12.40 12.91
N ASP A 499 -21.46 -12.47 14.15
CA ASP A 499 -22.48 -11.54 14.66
C ASP A 499 -21.94 -10.10 14.74
N HIS A 500 -20.67 -9.92 15.14
CA HIS A 500 -20.02 -8.60 15.08
C HIS A 500 -20.00 -8.05 13.65
N PHE A 501 -19.55 -8.86 12.68
CA PHE A 501 -19.51 -8.49 11.27
C PHE A 501 -20.88 -8.03 10.76
N TRP A 502 -21.94 -8.81 10.96
CA TRP A 502 -23.28 -8.47 10.45
C TRP A 502 -23.83 -7.16 11.04
N ARG A 503 -23.55 -6.89 12.32
CA ARG A 503 -23.96 -5.65 12.98
C ARG A 503 -23.14 -4.45 12.52
N SER A 504 -21.84 -4.62 12.39
CA SER A 504 -20.96 -3.59 11.82
C SER A 504 -21.37 -3.29 10.37
N LEU A 505 -21.66 -4.31 9.55
CA LEU A 505 -22.07 -4.16 8.16
C LEU A 505 -23.37 -3.35 8.03
N SER A 506 -24.37 -3.66 8.87
CA SER A 506 -25.63 -2.89 8.92
C SER A 506 -25.41 -1.43 9.33
N CYS A 507 -24.36 -1.16 10.12
CA CYS A 507 -23.97 0.19 10.51
C CYS A 507 -23.26 0.92 9.36
N VAL A 508 -22.33 0.25 8.66
CA VAL A 508 -21.67 0.76 7.46
C VAL A 508 -22.69 1.14 6.40
N ASP A 509 -23.64 0.24 6.07
CA ASP A 509 -24.66 0.52 5.05
C ASP A 509 -25.53 1.74 5.41
N ARG A 510 -25.82 1.97 6.69
CA ARG A 510 -26.55 3.16 7.14
C ARG A 510 -25.76 4.45 6.87
N HIS A 511 -24.48 4.48 7.20
CA HIS A 511 -23.62 5.65 6.97
C HIS A 511 -23.39 5.89 5.48
N LEU A 512 -23.18 4.82 4.70
CA LEU A 512 -23.15 4.89 3.24
C LEU A 512 -24.47 5.42 2.67
N GLY A 513 -25.61 5.00 3.22
CA GLY A 513 -26.92 5.53 2.84
C GLY A 513 -27.05 7.05 3.01
N TYR A 514 -26.48 7.62 4.09
CA TYR A 514 -26.42 9.08 4.26
C TYR A 514 -25.57 9.75 3.18
N LEU A 515 -24.38 9.21 2.91
CA LEU A 515 -23.49 9.73 1.87
C LEU A 515 -24.11 9.64 0.46
N PHE A 516 -24.68 8.49 0.11
CA PHE A 516 -25.35 8.28 -1.18
C PHE A 516 -26.54 9.21 -1.36
N SER A 517 -27.35 9.41 -0.32
CA SER A 517 -28.48 10.34 -0.38
C SER A 517 -28.01 11.78 -0.61
N TYR A 518 -26.89 12.18 0.00
CA TYR A 518 -26.27 13.47 -0.26
C TYR A 518 -25.80 13.57 -1.72
N ILE A 519 -25.07 12.59 -2.23
CA ILE A 519 -24.59 12.59 -3.62
C ILE A 519 -25.76 12.71 -4.60
N GLU A 520 -26.82 11.93 -4.43
CA GLU A 520 -28.01 11.95 -5.29
C GLU A 520 -28.78 13.28 -5.23
N ALA A 521 -28.71 14.01 -4.13
CA ALA A 521 -29.36 15.31 -3.97
C ALA A 521 -28.54 16.48 -4.56
N HIS A 522 -27.23 16.30 -4.73
CA HIS A 522 -26.31 17.41 -5.04
C HIS A 522 -25.61 17.28 -6.41
N PHE A 523 -25.62 16.12 -7.05
CA PHE A 523 -24.94 15.91 -8.32
C PHE A 523 -25.82 15.24 -9.38
N ASP A 524 -25.62 15.64 -10.63
CA ASP A 524 -26.11 14.89 -11.79
C ASP A 524 -25.28 13.62 -11.99
N GLU A 525 -25.89 12.56 -12.54
CA GLU A 525 -25.23 11.28 -12.83
C GLU A 525 -23.97 11.44 -13.70
N ARG A 526 -23.98 12.41 -14.61
CA ARG A 526 -22.86 12.71 -15.52
C ARG A 526 -21.67 13.41 -14.83
N ASP A 527 -21.90 13.99 -13.66
CA ASP A 527 -20.91 14.78 -12.92
C ASP A 527 -20.17 13.93 -11.87
N ILE A 528 -20.57 12.66 -11.69
CA ILE A 528 -20.00 11.75 -10.69
C ILE A 528 -19.42 10.49 -11.30
N LEU A 529 -18.45 9.91 -10.60
CA LEU A 529 -18.04 8.51 -10.73
C LEU A 529 -17.82 7.97 -9.33
N VAL A 530 -18.65 7.02 -8.90
CA VAL A 530 -18.59 6.43 -7.55
C VAL A 530 -18.21 4.95 -7.68
N SER A 531 -17.12 4.55 -7.03
CA SER A 531 -16.64 3.17 -6.96
C SER A 531 -16.66 2.71 -5.51
N LEU A 532 -17.31 1.59 -5.22
CA LEU A 532 -17.21 0.90 -3.93
C LEU A 532 -16.55 -0.44 -4.14
N TYR A 533 -15.52 -0.72 -3.35
CA TYR A 533 -14.77 -1.96 -3.43
C TYR A 533 -14.21 -2.39 -2.06
N SER A 534 -13.64 -3.59 -2.01
CA SER A 534 -12.81 -4.03 -0.89
C SER A 534 -11.44 -4.50 -1.37
N ASP A 535 -10.46 -4.36 -0.50
CA ASP A 535 -9.08 -4.77 -0.67
C ASP A 535 -8.89 -6.29 -0.52
N HIS A 536 -9.73 -6.92 0.30
CA HIS A 536 -9.84 -8.37 0.46
C HIS A 536 -11.21 -8.77 1.03
N GLY A 537 -11.42 -10.08 1.19
CA GLY A 537 -12.60 -10.66 1.83
C GLY A 537 -12.43 -10.80 3.35
N ASN A 538 -13.05 -11.81 3.95
CA ASN A 538 -13.08 -11.98 5.40
C ASN A 538 -12.84 -13.44 5.84
N SER A 539 -11.78 -13.64 6.62
CA SER A 539 -11.36 -14.95 7.14
C SER A 539 -12.38 -15.58 8.10
N VAL A 540 -13.18 -14.78 8.82
CA VAL A 540 -14.09 -15.29 9.87
C VAL A 540 -15.30 -16.06 9.31
N PHE A 541 -15.44 -16.12 8.00
CA PHE A 541 -16.40 -16.95 7.27
C PHE A 541 -15.73 -18.10 6.49
N THR A 542 -14.42 -18.29 6.67
CA THR A 542 -13.66 -19.35 6.01
C THR A 542 -13.62 -20.59 6.89
N MET A 543 -14.06 -21.72 6.35
CA MET A 543 -13.97 -23.02 7.01
C MET A 543 -12.49 -23.44 7.14
N PRO A 544 -12.02 -23.85 8.33
CA PRO A 544 -10.66 -24.37 8.47
C PRO A 544 -10.46 -25.67 7.67
N VAL A 545 -9.34 -25.76 6.96
CA VAL A 545 -8.90 -26.98 6.28
C VAL A 545 -7.81 -27.61 7.13
N LYS A 546 -8.01 -28.87 7.54
CA LYS A 546 -7.06 -29.63 8.41
C LYS A 546 -6.65 -28.90 9.69
N GLY A 547 -7.54 -28.08 10.25
CA GLY A 547 -7.32 -27.35 11.51
C GLY A 547 -6.69 -25.96 11.36
N SER A 548 -6.48 -25.46 10.14
CA SER A 548 -5.96 -24.11 9.89
C SER A 548 -6.85 -23.33 8.92
N VAL A 549 -6.96 -22.02 9.11
CA VAL A 549 -7.71 -21.14 8.20
C VAL A 549 -6.98 -21.06 6.85
N ASP A 550 -7.70 -21.34 5.77
CA ASP A 550 -7.19 -21.12 4.41
C ASP A 550 -7.26 -19.62 4.07
N VAL A 551 -6.14 -18.92 4.22
CA VAL A 551 -6.06 -17.46 4.04
C VAL A 551 -6.41 -16.98 2.64
N ILE A 552 -6.24 -17.82 1.62
CA ILE A 552 -6.59 -17.49 0.23
C ILE A 552 -7.87 -18.20 -0.21
N ALA A 553 -8.73 -18.62 0.73
CA ALA A 553 -10.05 -19.17 0.41
C ALA A 553 -10.93 -18.14 -0.30
N GLU A 554 -12.02 -18.62 -0.92
CA GLU A 554 -12.97 -17.77 -1.63
C GLU A 554 -13.54 -16.67 -0.72
N ASN A 555 -13.99 -16.98 0.50
CA ASN A 555 -14.51 -15.93 1.40
C ASN A 555 -13.45 -14.89 1.82
N ALA A 556 -12.17 -15.25 1.83
CA ALA A 556 -11.06 -14.35 2.14
C ALA A 556 -10.60 -13.49 0.95
N THR A 557 -10.97 -13.87 -0.28
CA THR A 557 -10.43 -13.22 -1.50
C THR A 557 -11.50 -12.84 -2.55
N HIS A 558 -12.75 -13.28 -2.41
CA HIS A 558 -13.90 -12.83 -3.21
C HIS A 558 -14.35 -11.47 -2.67
N ALA A 559 -13.65 -10.44 -3.11
CA ALA A 559 -13.82 -9.06 -2.73
C ALA A 559 -15.02 -8.42 -3.43
N VAL A 560 -15.40 -7.23 -3.00
CA VAL A 560 -16.50 -6.45 -3.57
C VAL A 560 -15.97 -5.50 -4.63
N TRP A 561 -16.69 -5.34 -5.74
CA TRP A 561 -16.52 -4.20 -6.64
C TRP A 561 -17.83 -3.81 -7.33
N MET A 562 -18.18 -2.53 -7.25
CA MET A 562 -19.34 -1.95 -7.91
C MET A 562 -19.08 -0.48 -8.25
N MET A 563 -19.62 -0.03 -9.37
CA MET A 563 -19.42 1.34 -9.87
C MET A 563 -20.73 1.95 -10.34
N ARG A 564 -20.85 3.27 -10.26
CA ARG A 564 -21.99 4.05 -10.77
C ARG A 564 -21.53 5.44 -11.23
N GLY A 565 -22.17 5.99 -12.24
CA GLY A 565 -21.94 7.36 -12.73
C GLY A 565 -21.49 7.41 -14.18
N ALA A 566 -20.81 8.49 -14.55
CA ALA A 566 -20.43 8.80 -15.93
C ALA A 566 -19.59 7.69 -16.58
N GLY A 567 -20.07 7.17 -17.70
CA GLY A 567 -19.40 6.12 -18.48
C GLY A 567 -19.57 4.70 -17.92
N VAL A 568 -20.27 4.53 -16.80
CA VAL A 568 -20.56 3.21 -16.23
C VAL A 568 -21.91 2.70 -16.76
N PRO A 569 -21.97 1.47 -17.31
CA PRO A 569 -23.24 0.88 -17.71
C PRO A 569 -24.21 0.73 -16.54
N GLU A 570 -25.47 1.10 -16.76
CA GLU A 570 -26.52 1.13 -15.73
C GLU A 570 -27.30 -0.19 -15.67
N GLY A 571 -27.54 -0.70 -14.45
CA GLY A 571 -28.44 -1.82 -14.21
C GLY A 571 -27.84 -3.19 -14.54
N HIS A 572 -26.51 -3.31 -14.49
CA HIS A 572 -25.80 -4.55 -14.82
C HIS A 572 -25.25 -5.24 -13.58
N ILE A 573 -25.40 -6.56 -13.53
CA ILE A 573 -24.57 -7.43 -12.70
C ILE A 573 -23.77 -8.28 -13.69
N VAL A 574 -22.48 -8.02 -13.78
CA VAL A 574 -21.59 -8.71 -14.71
C VAL A 574 -20.89 -9.85 -14.01
N SER A 575 -20.75 -10.98 -14.73
CA SER A 575 -20.09 -12.17 -14.21
C SER A 575 -18.65 -12.30 -14.68
N GLU A 576 -18.09 -11.28 -15.34
CA GLU A 576 -16.68 -11.27 -15.77
C GLU A 576 -15.73 -11.49 -14.58
N LEU A 577 -14.70 -12.32 -14.77
CA LEU A 577 -13.63 -12.48 -13.79
C LEU A 577 -12.80 -11.20 -13.74
N THR A 578 -12.81 -10.54 -12.58
CA THR A 578 -12.06 -9.29 -12.36
C THR A 578 -11.16 -9.38 -11.14
N SER A 579 -10.09 -8.60 -11.15
CA SER A 579 -9.08 -8.53 -10.10
C SER A 579 -9.00 -7.12 -9.52
N SER A 580 -8.55 -6.96 -8.27
CA SER A 580 -8.27 -5.62 -7.72
C SER A 580 -7.29 -4.79 -8.56
N ALA A 581 -6.41 -5.44 -9.34
CA ALA A 581 -5.53 -4.75 -10.29
C ALA A 581 -6.30 -4.07 -11.44
N ASP A 582 -7.54 -4.49 -11.72
CA ASP A 582 -8.36 -3.99 -12.83
C ASP A 582 -9.00 -2.62 -12.53
N LEU A 583 -9.00 -2.18 -11.26
CA LEU A 583 -9.49 -0.86 -10.88
C LEU A 583 -8.68 0.26 -11.53
N TYR A 584 -7.35 0.10 -11.60
CA TYR A 584 -6.46 1.10 -12.20
C TYR A 584 -6.77 1.38 -13.68
N PRO A 585 -6.76 0.39 -14.60
CA PRO A 585 -7.08 0.63 -16.00
C PRO A 585 -8.54 1.04 -16.23
N THR A 586 -9.45 0.61 -15.35
CA THR A 586 -10.86 1.02 -15.42
C THR A 586 -11.00 2.51 -15.13
N LEU A 587 -10.38 3.01 -14.06
CA LEU A 587 -10.32 4.45 -13.78
C LEU A 587 -9.54 5.19 -14.87
N GLY A 588 -8.49 4.60 -15.43
CA GLY A 588 -7.76 5.17 -16.57
C GLY A 588 -8.65 5.41 -17.78
N THR A 589 -9.49 4.43 -18.11
CA THR A 589 -10.46 4.52 -19.20
C THR A 589 -11.56 5.53 -18.90
N LEU A 590 -12.16 5.44 -17.71
CA LEU A 590 -13.30 6.29 -17.33
C LEU A 590 -12.90 7.74 -17.05
N CYS A 591 -11.70 8.00 -16.55
CA CYS A 591 -11.17 9.34 -16.26
C CYS A 591 -10.24 9.88 -17.34
N THR A 592 -9.91 9.08 -18.36
CA THR A 592 -9.08 9.42 -19.52
C THR A 592 -7.62 9.78 -19.20
N PHE A 593 -6.99 9.08 -18.25
CA PHE A 593 -5.53 9.15 -18.03
C PHE A 593 -4.81 7.99 -18.75
N PRO A 594 -3.54 8.17 -19.16
CA PRO A 594 -2.79 7.13 -19.84
C PRO A 594 -2.46 5.97 -18.90
N VAL A 595 -2.71 4.75 -19.36
CA VAL A 595 -2.38 3.51 -18.64
C VAL A 595 -1.18 2.87 -19.31
N ALA A 596 -0.17 2.50 -18.52
CA ALA A 596 1.03 1.83 -19.05
C ALA A 596 0.70 0.42 -19.57
N GLU A 597 1.37 -0.01 -20.64
CA GLU A 597 1.10 -1.31 -21.28
C GLU A 597 1.55 -2.51 -20.44
N ASP A 598 2.44 -2.29 -19.48
CA ASP A 598 3.10 -3.32 -18.68
C ASP A 598 2.50 -3.47 -17.27
N ILE A 599 1.30 -2.92 -17.02
CA ILE A 599 0.55 -3.22 -15.79
C ILE A 599 -0.06 -4.62 -15.85
N ASP A 600 -0.41 -5.17 -14.69
CA ASP A 600 -1.08 -6.48 -14.57
C ASP A 600 -2.61 -6.39 -14.65
N GLY A 601 -3.15 -5.19 -14.44
CA GLY A 601 -4.56 -4.88 -14.54
C GLY A 601 -5.08 -5.09 -15.95
N ASN A 602 -6.28 -5.65 -16.05
CA ASN A 602 -6.98 -5.89 -17.29
C ASN A 602 -8.27 -5.06 -17.32
N LEU A 603 -8.47 -4.26 -18.36
CA LEU A 603 -9.72 -3.52 -18.53
C LEU A 603 -10.89 -4.52 -18.74
N PRO A 604 -11.95 -4.49 -17.91
CA PRO A 604 -13.13 -5.34 -18.12
C PRO A 604 -13.82 -5.08 -19.46
N ALA A 605 -14.44 -6.11 -20.04
CA ALA A 605 -15.12 -6.04 -21.32
C ALA A 605 -16.34 -5.11 -21.30
N VAL A 606 -17.05 -5.01 -20.16
CA VAL A 606 -18.12 -4.03 -19.93
C VAL A 606 -17.65 -2.57 -20.15
N PHE A 607 -16.35 -2.28 -20.02
CA PHE A 607 -15.74 -0.98 -20.31
C PHE A 607 -14.97 -0.95 -21.66
N GLY A 608 -15.17 -1.95 -22.51
CA GLY A 608 -14.53 -2.05 -23.84
C GLY A 608 -13.18 -2.76 -23.86
N GLY A 609 -12.76 -3.37 -22.74
CA GLY A 609 -11.58 -4.23 -22.68
C GLY A 609 -11.86 -5.68 -23.07
N LYS A 610 -11.23 -6.62 -22.37
CA LYS A 610 -11.30 -8.06 -22.69
C LYS A 610 -11.55 -8.87 -21.42
N GLU A 611 -12.41 -9.86 -21.47
CA GLU A 611 -12.61 -10.79 -20.34
C GLU A 611 -11.33 -11.61 -20.08
N ARG A 612 -10.99 -11.80 -18.79
CA ARG A 612 -9.94 -12.72 -18.37
C ARG A 612 -10.50 -14.14 -18.33
N ASP A 613 -9.69 -15.13 -18.68
CA ASP A 613 -10.05 -16.54 -18.52
C ASP A 613 -9.74 -17.09 -17.13
N ALA A 614 -8.92 -16.38 -16.34
CA ALA A 614 -8.61 -16.69 -14.96
C ALA A 614 -8.21 -15.44 -14.14
N VAL A 615 -8.39 -15.53 -12.82
CA VAL A 615 -7.92 -14.55 -11.82
C VAL A 615 -7.07 -15.21 -10.75
N TYR A 616 -6.26 -14.41 -10.06
CA TYR A 616 -5.20 -14.87 -9.18
C TYR A 616 -5.31 -14.21 -7.80
N SER A 617 -5.25 -15.01 -6.75
CA SER A 617 -5.09 -14.56 -5.37
C SER A 617 -3.92 -15.29 -4.73
N MET A 618 -3.04 -14.58 -4.03
CA MET A 618 -1.82 -15.15 -3.47
C MET A 618 -1.53 -14.66 -2.06
N SER A 619 -0.81 -15.50 -1.31
CA SER A 619 -0.23 -15.18 -0.01
C SER A 619 1.29 -15.31 -0.13
N MET A 620 2.03 -14.21 0.11
CA MET A 620 3.49 -14.13 -0.07
C MET A 620 4.23 -13.53 1.14
N PHE A 621 3.78 -13.87 2.35
CA PHE A 621 4.40 -13.39 3.58
C PHE A 621 5.75 -14.05 3.85
N PRO A 622 6.83 -13.28 4.07
CA PRO A 622 8.12 -13.82 4.48
C PRO A 622 8.02 -14.72 5.72
N GLY A 623 8.68 -15.87 5.68
CA GLY A 623 8.65 -16.87 6.74
C GLY A 623 7.43 -17.79 6.75
N GLN A 624 6.50 -17.64 5.79
CA GLN A 624 5.37 -18.54 5.55
C GLN A 624 5.50 -19.25 4.20
N THR A 625 4.78 -20.35 3.99
CA THR A 625 4.67 -20.98 2.66
C THR A 625 3.90 -20.08 1.70
N TYR A 626 4.37 -19.99 0.46
CA TYR A 626 3.66 -19.29 -0.61
C TYR A 626 2.39 -20.07 -0.97
N LYS A 627 1.28 -19.36 -1.14
CA LYS A 627 0.00 -19.95 -1.54
C LYS A 627 -0.58 -19.21 -2.72
N LEU A 628 -1.19 -19.94 -3.65
CA LEU A 628 -1.82 -19.38 -4.84
C LEU A 628 -3.15 -20.08 -5.13
N ALA A 629 -4.15 -19.28 -5.49
CA ALA A 629 -5.39 -19.71 -6.11
C ALA A 629 -5.50 -19.09 -7.51
N VAL A 630 -5.63 -19.94 -8.54
CA VAL A 630 -5.96 -19.52 -9.91
C VAL A 630 -7.38 -19.95 -10.20
N ARG A 631 -8.29 -19.02 -10.44
CA ARG A 631 -9.74 -19.27 -10.49
C ARG A 631 -10.33 -18.95 -11.85
N THR A 632 -11.17 -19.86 -12.32
CA THR A 632 -12.09 -19.70 -13.45
C THR A 632 -13.53 -19.71 -12.94
N HIS A 633 -14.53 -19.68 -13.82
CA HIS A 633 -15.94 -19.87 -13.40
C HIS A 633 -16.25 -21.25 -12.83
N ASP A 634 -15.54 -22.29 -13.28
CA ASP A 634 -15.93 -23.68 -12.99
C ASP A 634 -14.90 -24.42 -12.14
N HIS A 635 -13.63 -24.02 -12.23
CA HIS A 635 -12.52 -24.67 -11.53
C HIS A 635 -11.56 -23.67 -10.88
N ALA A 636 -10.80 -24.15 -9.90
CA ALA A 636 -9.67 -23.45 -9.32
C ALA A 636 -8.45 -24.38 -9.18
N LEU A 637 -7.28 -23.90 -9.56
CA LEU A 637 -6.00 -24.51 -9.17
C LEU A 637 -5.56 -23.92 -7.83
N ARG A 638 -5.18 -24.77 -6.90
CA ARG A 638 -4.58 -24.43 -5.61
C ARG A 638 -3.14 -24.90 -5.59
N LEU A 639 -2.26 -24.03 -5.10
CA LEU A 639 -0.84 -24.30 -4.96
C LEU A 639 -0.34 -23.85 -3.59
N GLU A 640 0.51 -24.67 -2.98
CA GLU A 640 1.27 -24.31 -1.78
C GLU A 640 2.71 -24.84 -1.87
N THR A 641 3.71 -23.98 -1.63
CA THR A 641 5.13 -24.37 -1.62
C THR A 641 5.47 -25.19 -0.36
N GLN A 642 6.55 -25.98 -0.42
CA GLN A 642 7.12 -26.58 0.80
C GLN A 642 8.09 -25.62 1.50
N GLU A 643 8.84 -24.84 0.73
CA GLU A 643 9.73 -23.82 1.26
C GLU A 643 8.96 -22.56 1.69
N LYS A 644 9.51 -21.86 2.68
CA LYS A 644 9.00 -20.54 3.11
C LYS A 644 9.49 -19.45 2.16
N VAL A 645 8.67 -18.44 1.95
CA VAL A 645 9.01 -17.21 1.24
C VAL A 645 10.13 -16.49 1.98
N ASP A 646 11.17 -16.08 1.25
CA ASP A 646 12.26 -15.26 1.79
C ASP A 646 11.84 -13.78 1.90
N GLU A 647 12.67 -12.94 2.51
CA GLU A 647 12.36 -11.51 2.72
C GLU A 647 12.16 -10.73 1.40
N ASP A 648 12.80 -11.17 0.31
CA ASP A 648 12.68 -10.57 -1.03
C ASP A 648 11.51 -11.14 -1.85
N GLY A 649 10.67 -11.98 -1.23
CA GLY A 649 9.51 -12.59 -1.86
C GLY A 649 9.82 -13.82 -2.70
N THR A 650 11.10 -14.23 -2.84
CA THR A 650 11.46 -15.41 -3.64
C THR A 650 11.24 -16.72 -2.88
N VAL A 651 10.96 -17.80 -3.61
CA VAL A 651 10.72 -19.13 -3.03
C VAL A 651 10.95 -20.25 -4.06
N ASP A 652 11.42 -21.41 -3.61
CA ASP A 652 11.49 -22.62 -4.44
C ASP A 652 10.11 -23.26 -4.60
N PHE A 653 9.66 -23.41 -5.85
CA PHE A 653 8.40 -24.07 -6.20
C PHE A 653 8.55 -25.57 -6.50
N ALA A 654 9.78 -26.11 -6.46
CA ALA A 654 9.98 -27.55 -6.48
C ALA A 654 9.15 -28.21 -5.37
N ASP A 655 8.54 -29.35 -5.72
CA ASP A 655 7.69 -30.13 -4.82
C ASP A 655 6.48 -29.38 -4.23
N ALA A 656 6.09 -28.23 -4.81
CA ALA A 656 4.86 -27.54 -4.44
C ALA A 656 3.66 -28.49 -4.57
N ARG A 657 2.77 -28.45 -3.57
CA ARG A 657 1.52 -29.20 -3.59
C ARG A 657 0.55 -28.48 -4.51
N VAL A 658 0.08 -29.17 -5.53
CA VAL A 658 -0.84 -28.61 -6.53
C VAL A 658 -2.05 -29.51 -6.69
N GLY A 659 -3.24 -28.91 -6.68
CA GLY A 659 -4.49 -29.59 -6.95
C GLY A 659 -5.43 -28.70 -7.77
N ILE A 660 -6.24 -29.32 -8.63
CA ILE A 660 -7.29 -28.64 -9.38
C ILE A 660 -8.63 -29.15 -8.85
N TYR A 661 -9.55 -28.23 -8.57
CA TYR A 661 -10.82 -28.51 -7.92
C TYR A 661 -11.95 -27.80 -8.67
N PRO A 662 -13.18 -28.34 -8.69
CA PRO A 662 -14.36 -27.55 -9.02
C PRO A 662 -14.48 -26.35 -8.05
N ARG A 663 -15.05 -25.23 -8.51
CA ARG A 663 -15.34 -24.08 -7.65
C ARG A 663 -16.17 -24.49 -6.43
N GLY A 664 -15.89 -23.89 -5.27
CA GLY A 664 -16.55 -24.23 -4.00
C GLY A 664 -16.04 -25.49 -3.30
N HIS A 665 -15.15 -26.28 -3.94
CA HIS A 665 -14.56 -27.50 -3.36
C HIS A 665 -13.03 -27.42 -3.25
N GLU A 666 -12.47 -26.21 -3.23
CA GLU A 666 -11.03 -25.95 -3.12
C GLU A 666 -10.44 -26.66 -1.89
N LEU A 667 -9.35 -27.41 -2.07
CA LEU A 667 -8.64 -28.17 -1.03
C LEU A 667 -9.39 -29.37 -0.41
N ASP A 668 -10.59 -29.71 -0.89
CA ASP A 668 -11.25 -30.97 -0.52
C ASP A 668 -10.69 -32.14 -1.35
N GLU A 669 -9.99 -33.06 -0.70
CA GLU A 669 -9.34 -34.22 -1.32
C GLU A 669 -10.32 -35.12 -2.08
N ASN A 670 -11.62 -35.11 -1.74
CA ASN A 670 -12.63 -35.91 -2.44
C ASN A 670 -13.04 -35.32 -3.79
N TYR A 671 -12.70 -34.05 -4.06
CA TYR A 671 -13.08 -33.32 -5.26
C TYR A 671 -11.88 -32.94 -6.13
N VAL A 672 -10.68 -33.44 -5.83
CA VAL A 672 -9.51 -33.21 -6.67
C VAL A 672 -9.74 -33.84 -8.06
N VAL A 673 -9.53 -33.04 -9.11
CA VAL A 673 -9.69 -33.45 -10.50
C VAL A 673 -8.32 -33.58 -11.14
N ASP A 674 -8.00 -34.79 -11.60
CA ASP A 674 -6.80 -35.05 -12.37
C ASP A 674 -7.13 -35.19 -13.86
N SER A 675 -7.22 -34.07 -14.57
CA SER A 675 -7.46 -34.02 -16.03
C SER A 675 -6.29 -33.41 -16.78
N ALA A 676 -5.86 -34.05 -17.87
CA ALA A 676 -4.81 -33.52 -18.75
C ALA A 676 -5.18 -32.16 -19.35
N GLU A 677 -6.46 -31.95 -19.67
CA GLU A 677 -6.98 -30.70 -20.24
C GLU A 677 -6.89 -29.57 -19.22
N LEU A 678 -7.33 -29.82 -17.98
CA LEU A 678 -7.24 -28.84 -16.91
C LEU A 678 -5.79 -28.50 -16.54
N ARG A 679 -4.90 -29.50 -16.50
CA ARG A 679 -3.46 -29.24 -16.28
C ARG A 679 -2.87 -28.39 -17.41
N ALA A 680 -3.21 -28.67 -18.66
CA ALA A 680 -2.76 -27.88 -19.81
C ALA A 680 -3.29 -26.44 -19.79
N PHE A 681 -4.47 -26.19 -19.19
CA PHE A 681 -4.99 -24.85 -18.97
C PHE A 681 -4.32 -24.13 -17.80
N PHE A 682 -4.31 -24.74 -16.61
CA PHE A 682 -3.91 -24.07 -15.38
C PHE A 682 -2.40 -24.01 -15.16
N CYS A 683 -1.65 -25.08 -15.45
CA CYS A 683 -0.22 -25.11 -15.10
C CYS A 683 0.60 -24.03 -15.81
N PRO A 684 0.45 -23.77 -17.13
CA PRO A 684 1.16 -22.67 -17.78
C PRO A 684 0.83 -21.31 -17.18
N ARG A 685 -0.45 -21.04 -16.89
CA ARG A 685 -0.93 -19.78 -16.29
C ARG A 685 -0.35 -19.55 -14.89
N ALA A 686 -0.41 -20.58 -14.05
CA ALA A 686 0.13 -20.50 -12.69
C ALA A 686 1.66 -20.35 -12.71
N ARG A 687 2.37 -21.06 -13.61
CA ARG A 687 3.82 -20.91 -13.78
C ARG A 687 4.19 -19.50 -14.23
N ASP A 688 3.49 -18.97 -15.22
CA ASP A 688 3.76 -17.62 -15.73
C ASP A 688 3.56 -16.55 -14.65
N PHE A 689 2.49 -16.70 -13.85
CA PHE A 689 2.21 -15.80 -12.74
C PHE A 689 3.30 -15.81 -11.66
N VAL A 690 3.81 -16.99 -11.28
CA VAL A 690 4.84 -17.10 -10.21
C VAL A 690 6.26 -16.96 -10.72
N ARG A 691 6.49 -16.90 -12.04
CA ARG A 691 7.83 -17.02 -12.64
C ARG A 691 8.83 -16.03 -12.09
N GLU A 692 8.37 -14.83 -11.72
CA GLU A 692 9.26 -13.77 -11.26
C GLU A 692 9.81 -14.10 -9.87
N ILE A 693 8.97 -14.61 -8.97
CA ILE A 693 9.35 -14.93 -7.59
C ILE A 693 9.92 -16.35 -7.43
N ALA A 694 9.72 -17.21 -8.42
CA ALA A 694 10.26 -18.57 -8.39
C ALA A 694 11.79 -18.57 -8.48
N ASN A 695 12.44 -19.47 -7.73
CA ASN A 695 13.87 -19.74 -7.85
C ASN A 695 14.13 -21.24 -8.13
N ASN A 696 15.39 -21.58 -8.42
CA ASN A 696 15.82 -22.96 -8.70
C ASN A 696 16.45 -23.64 -7.47
N GLY A 697 16.02 -23.27 -6.25
CA GLY A 697 16.69 -23.57 -4.99
C GLY A 697 17.88 -22.64 -4.68
N GLU A 698 18.08 -21.62 -5.52
CA GLU A 698 19.14 -20.62 -5.39
C GLU A 698 18.81 -19.63 -4.28
N PHE A 699 19.78 -19.33 -3.40
CA PHE A 699 19.62 -18.32 -2.36
C PHE A 699 20.95 -17.67 -1.98
N TRP A 700 20.87 -16.45 -1.45
CA TRP A 700 22.03 -15.75 -0.88
C TRP A 700 22.25 -16.21 0.57
N PRO A 701 23.43 -16.77 0.92
CA PRO A 701 23.65 -17.35 2.25
C PRO A 701 23.42 -16.36 3.41
N ALA A 702 23.79 -15.09 3.23
CA ALA A 702 23.65 -14.06 4.26
C ALA A 702 22.17 -13.81 4.64
N MET A 703 21.26 -13.87 3.67
CA MET A 703 19.82 -13.67 3.93
C MET A 703 19.26 -14.81 4.78
N ARG A 704 19.50 -16.07 4.39
CA ARG A 704 19.02 -17.24 5.14
C ARG A 704 19.69 -17.41 6.49
N ALA A 705 20.97 -17.04 6.62
CA ALA A 705 21.68 -17.06 7.89
C ALA A 705 21.05 -16.14 8.95
N ALA A 706 20.39 -15.06 8.53
CA ALA A 706 19.64 -14.18 9.42
C ALA A 706 18.24 -14.71 9.80
N ARG A 707 17.80 -15.82 9.20
CA ARG A 707 16.50 -16.46 9.39
C ARG A 707 16.62 -17.99 9.59
N PRO A 708 17.45 -18.46 10.54
CA PRO A 708 17.71 -19.90 10.69
C PRO A 708 16.44 -20.72 10.97
N THR A 709 15.49 -20.17 11.73
CA THR A 709 14.21 -20.82 12.07
C THR A 709 13.27 -20.99 10.88
N TRP A 710 13.51 -20.30 9.76
CA TRP A 710 12.70 -20.46 8.55
C TRP A 710 13.21 -21.63 7.72
N PHE A 711 14.52 -21.74 7.54
CA PHE A 711 15.14 -22.67 6.60
C PHE A 711 15.83 -23.87 7.26
N GLY A 712 15.38 -24.26 8.46
CA GLY A 712 15.81 -25.49 9.13
C GLY A 712 17.16 -25.41 9.86
N GLY A 713 17.71 -24.21 10.05
CA GLY A 713 18.87 -23.95 10.91
C GLY A 713 18.51 -23.92 12.40
N GLN A 714 19.50 -24.12 13.28
CA GLN A 714 19.32 -23.86 14.71
C GLN A 714 19.30 -22.34 14.98
N PRO A 715 18.46 -21.84 15.91
CA PRO A 715 18.27 -20.41 16.19
C PRO A 715 19.55 -19.66 16.56
#